data_AF-A0A2H0P6Y4-F1
#
_entry.id   AF-A0A2H0P6Y4-F1
#
_cell.length_a   1.000
_cell.length_b   1.000
_cell.length_c   1.000
_cell.angle_alpha   90.00
_cell.angle_beta   90.00
_cell.angle_gamma   90.00
#
_symmetry.space_group_name_H-M   'P 1'
#
loop_
_entity.id
_entity.type
_entity.pdbx_description
1 polymer ?
#
loop_
_entity_poly.entity_id
_entity_poly.type
_entity_poly.pdbx_seq_one_letter_code
_entity_poly.pdbx_strand_id
1 'polypeptide(L)'
;ELVAIAKISVAQSGGGTSAFIQNYGITAKAPRLEIAQIAFRSSPDIKTLKPIVSNYDLDLPRISFGEEFGIEDVESWAKEALRMRGLDESMADSLYADMKRRDAGISLLFELLVQLEKDESGLKAVATKGNKQLSRYLLSKMAGFDVNLNDGVRYSEKALGDLYELCTELQLKGVAGGELGLHLGVELFNDRRLQKVLWLLNSIIRVKGILGSDVETEIAGIFAEIGGAQGPQITASAENVGDIIVSTDDVFLKLFRERFKIEGRQVIMGEIEALEREWGDLKVFYTLVARFSGNSGWRQEVPVIGRIARTVLDRKFHRYKYEGFEGDAEDIKKAKAQLAALGSDDAVAGWKANYSKVEVYDPVGRSEGANQETLLARSKDMLTQQVKGHVEDALSGKGEVDQVKVDDIKAEIRGDPKTPTVLRFKKNRGALVRALFDLLEEAGTFGEYQKIVKLIGANDGAMGLSGQLKEDVKTLDDLLQYKESSSEGIIFTTTTDDPKLLLMTGDLVDTSSCQNYRTGTHIGTLPGYVIDADVKLLLTYLVRENDFVSAAEYKRAKALVASGAVPTFIAAKQVLKIGDIEFSLPRAYRRHVVKLGKTEKGSAGLALERGYIQNHPAEGAMEEQAMDVFETLANASGASTGVEITASGSRNPGGVYSDASGGSKKDEYKMKGVEKPRKPKSDDPPPSPPPPPVAPSDPTPPAEARHPSERQ
;
A
#
# COMPACT_ATOMS: atom_id res chain seq x y z
N GLU A 1 -3.35 43.88 -4.84
CA GLU A 1 -2.99 43.09 -3.65
C GLU A 1 -4.04 42.03 -3.30
N LEU A 2 -5.30 42.40 -3.05
CA LEU A 2 -6.39 41.46 -2.69
C LEU A 2 -6.64 40.35 -3.72
N VAL A 3 -6.51 40.63 -5.02
CA VAL A 3 -6.60 39.63 -6.09
C VAL A 3 -5.51 38.56 -5.97
N ALA A 4 -4.28 38.94 -5.66
CA ALA A 4 -3.16 37.99 -5.50
C ALA A 4 -3.35 37.11 -4.26
N ILE A 5 -3.82 37.70 -3.15
CA ILE A 5 -4.13 36.97 -1.91
C ILE A 5 -5.26 35.97 -2.15
N ALA A 6 -6.30 36.35 -2.89
CA ALA A 6 -7.39 35.46 -3.24
C ALA A 6 -6.94 34.30 -4.14
N LYS A 7 -6.08 34.54 -5.15
CA LYS A 7 -5.51 33.46 -6.00
C LYS A 7 -4.71 32.45 -5.18
N ILE A 8 -3.86 32.90 -4.27
CA ILE A 8 -3.04 32.03 -3.39
C ILE A 8 -3.95 31.22 -2.46
N SER A 9 -4.94 31.86 -1.84
CA SER A 9 -5.85 31.22 -0.90
C SER A 9 -6.69 30.13 -1.60
N VAL A 10 -7.21 30.44 -2.79
CA VAL A 10 -8.02 29.52 -3.60
C VAL A 10 -7.20 28.34 -4.16
N ALA A 11 -5.91 28.54 -4.46
CA ALA A 11 -5.03 27.45 -4.87
C ALA A 11 -4.82 26.39 -3.77
N GLN A 12 -4.92 26.79 -2.49
CA GLN A 12 -4.76 25.91 -1.33
C GLN A 12 -6.05 25.19 -0.92
N SER A 13 -7.22 25.81 -1.12
CA SER A 13 -8.53 25.20 -0.83
C SER A 13 -9.63 25.79 -1.72
N GLY A 14 -9.78 25.22 -2.93
CA GLY A 14 -10.67 25.77 -3.95
C GLY A 14 -12.12 25.91 -3.48
N GLY A 15 -12.67 24.88 -2.84
CA GLY A 15 -14.03 24.89 -2.29
C GLY A 15 -14.20 25.82 -1.09
N GLY A 16 -13.28 25.76 -0.12
CA GLY A 16 -13.39 26.53 1.13
C GLY A 16 -13.22 28.03 0.93
N THR A 17 -12.26 28.45 0.11
CA THR A 17 -11.99 29.88 -0.12
C THR A 17 -12.99 30.50 -1.09
N SER A 18 -13.52 29.75 -2.06
CA SER A 18 -14.55 30.27 -2.98
C SER A 18 -15.82 30.73 -2.26
N ALA A 19 -16.19 30.08 -1.14
CA ALA A 19 -17.36 30.43 -0.34
C ALA A 19 -17.29 31.84 0.29
N PHE A 20 -16.08 32.41 0.37
CA PHE A 20 -15.85 33.71 0.97
C PHE A 20 -15.31 34.73 -0.03
N ILE A 21 -15.38 34.46 -1.34
CA ILE A 21 -14.77 35.34 -2.36
C ILE A 21 -15.35 36.76 -2.35
N GLN A 22 -16.62 36.91 -1.99
CA GLN A 22 -17.28 38.21 -1.87
C GLN A 22 -16.69 39.08 -0.75
N ASN A 23 -16.08 38.48 0.28
CA ASN A 23 -15.45 39.20 1.39
C ASN A 23 -14.13 39.88 1.00
N TYR A 24 -13.51 39.49 -0.11
CA TYR A 24 -12.29 40.12 -0.61
C TYR A 24 -12.54 41.46 -1.31
N GLY A 25 -13.81 41.89 -1.45
CA GLY A 25 -14.16 43.18 -2.08
C GLY A 25 -13.78 43.27 -3.56
N ILE A 26 -13.42 42.15 -4.20
CA ILE A 26 -13.08 42.09 -5.61
C ILE A 26 -14.39 42.18 -6.38
N THR A 27 -14.70 43.30 -7.02
CA THR A 27 -15.95 43.51 -7.78
C THR A 27 -15.77 43.41 -9.30
N ALA A 28 -14.53 43.52 -9.78
CA ALA A 28 -14.22 43.40 -11.20
C ALA A 28 -14.36 41.96 -11.72
N LYS A 29 -15.03 41.80 -12.87
CA LYS A 29 -15.39 40.50 -13.48
C LYS A 29 -14.17 39.68 -13.91
N ALA A 30 -13.17 40.29 -14.55
CA ALA A 30 -11.99 39.58 -15.07
C ALA A 30 -11.13 38.95 -13.95
N PRO A 31 -10.79 39.65 -12.85
CA PRO A 31 -10.10 39.03 -11.72
C PRO A 31 -10.90 37.93 -11.03
N ARG A 32 -12.24 38.08 -10.92
CA ARG A 32 -13.12 37.03 -10.36
C ARG A 32 -13.07 35.76 -11.20
N LEU A 33 -13.11 35.88 -12.52
CA LEU A 33 -13.05 34.75 -13.44
C LEU A 33 -11.73 33.98 -13.31
N GLU A 34 -10.62 34.70 -13.22
CA GLU A 34 -9.30 34.08 -13.07
C GLU A 34 -9.16 33.34 -11.73
N ILE A 35 -9.71 33.90 -10.64
CA ILE A 35 -9.73 33.24 -9.33
C ILE A 35 -10.69 32.02 -9.35
N ALA A 36 -11.84 32.11 -10.01
CA ALA A 36 -12.77 30.99 -10.17
C ALA A 36 -12.14 29.81 -10.95
N GLN A 37 -11.35 30.09 -11.99
CA GLN A 37 -10.62 29.07 -12.74
C GLN A 37 -9.60 28.33 -11.87
N ILE A 38 -8.92 29.03 -10.96
CA ILE A 38 -8.00 28.43 -10.00
C ILE A 38 -8.80 27.59 -8.98
N ALA A 39 -9.94 28.10 -8.48
CA ALA A 39 -10.82 27.38 -7.54
C ALA A 39 -11.31 26.04 -8.11
N PHE A 40 -11.65 26.06 -9.39
CA PHE A 40 -12.14 24.92 -10.14
C PHE A 40 -11.05 23.84 -10.27
N ARG A 41 -9.81 24.24 -10.57
CA ARG A 41 -8.66 23.31 -10.70
C ARG A 41 -8.20 22.73 -9.36
N SER A 42 -8.32 23.50 -8.28
CA SER A 42 -7.85 23.12 -6.94
C SER A 42 -8.91 22.43 -6.07
N SER A 43 -10.06 22.02 -6.64
CA SER A 43 -11.14 21.35 -5.91
C SER A 43 -11.25 19.86 -6.26
N PRO A 44 -11.14 18.94 -5.29
CA PRO A 44 -11.06 17.49 -5.56
C PRO A 44 -12.43 16.78 -5.70
N ASP A 45 -13.56 17.43 -5.41
CA ASP A 45 -14.90 16.83 -5.41
C ASP A 45 -15.89 17.63 -6.27
N ILE A 46 -16.72 16.94 -7.06
CA ILE A 46 -17.76 17.53 -7.92
C ILE A 46 -18.85 18.25 -7.10
N LYS A 47 -19.08 17.83 -5.84
CA LYS A 47 -20.07 18.45 -4.94
C LYS A 47 -19.71 19.89 -4.56
N THR A 48 -18.44 20.28 -4.67
CA THR A 48 -17.99 21.65 -4.36
C THR A 48 -17.99 22.58 -5.57
N LEU A 49 -18.12 22.05 -6.80
CA LEU A 49 -18.09 22.85 -8.04
C LEU A 49 -19.35 23.70 -8.27
N LYS A 50 -20.54 23.18 -7.95
CA LYS A 50 -21.79 23.92 -8.09
C LYS A 50 -21.83 25.17 -7.18
N PRO A 51 -21.45 25.08 -5.88
CA PRO A 51 -21.26 26.24 -5.04
C PRO A 51 -20.20 27.21 -5.57
N ILE A 52 -19.05 26.73 -6.06
CA ILE A 52 -18.00 27.58 -6.64
C ILE A 52 -18.59 28.45 -7.74
N VAL A 53 -19.29 27.88 -8.71
CA VAL A 53 -19.87 28.65 -9.81
C VAL A 53 -20.87 29.70 -9.33
N SER A 54 -21.72 29.35 -8.36
CA SER A 54 -22.69 30.28 -7.77
C SER A 54 -22.04 31.42 -6.97
N ASN A 55 -20.90 31.17 -6.30
CA ASN A 55 -20.27 32.15 -5.41
C ASN A 55 -19.60 33.33 -6.13
N TYR A 56 -19.30 33.19 -7.43
CA TYR A 56 -18.65 34.26 -8.22
C TYR A 56 -19.65 35.16 -8.97
N ASP A 57 -20.96 34.99 -8.77
CA ASP A 57 -22.03 35.71 -9.52
C ASP A 57 -21.79 35.64 -11.04
N LEU A 58 -21.44 34.44 -11.52
CA LEU A 58 -21.34 34.18 -12.94
C LEU A 58 -22.72 33.77 -13.42
N ASP A 59 -23.49 34.72 -13.98
CA ASP A 59 -24.79 34.46 -14.60
C ASP A 59 -24.65 33.39 -15.70
N LEU A 60 -25.11 32.18 -15.40
CA LEU A 60 -25.27 31.07 -16.34
C LEU A 60 -26.75 30.94 -16.66
N PRO A 61 -27.35 31.93 -17.35
CA PRO A 61 -27.59 31.73 -18.78
C PRO A 61 -27.54 33.02 -19.61
N ARG A 62 -27.00 32.90 -20.83
CA ARG A 62 -26.81 33.98 -21.83
C ARG A 62 -25.81 35.06 -21.40
N ILE A 63 -24.54 34.88 -21.75
CA ILE A 63 -23.67 35.95 -22.30
C ILE A 63 -22.33 35.34 -22.78
N SER A 64 -22.02 35.64 -24.04
CA SER A 64 -20.69 35.96 -24.60
C SER A 64 -19.53 34.97 -24.47
N PHE A 65 -19.69 33.73 -24.89
CA PHE A 65 -18.57 33.00 -25.53
C PHE A 65 -18.70 32.96 -27.06
N GLY A 66 -19.93 33.15 -27.59
CA GLY A 66 -20.21 33.09 -29.03
C GLY A 66 -19.91 34.38 -29.82
N GLU A 67 -19.96 35.55 -29.18
CA GLU A 67 -19.77 36.83 -29.90
C GLU A 67 -18.31 37.09 -30.32
N GLU A 68 -17.33 36.52 -29.62
CA GLU A 68 -15.91 36.62 -29.99
C GLU A 68 -15.52 35.65 -31.13
N PHE A 69 -16.39 34.68 -31.45
CA PHE A 69 -16.19 33.66 -32.48
C PHE A 69 -17.30 33.60 -33.55
N GLY A 70 -18.30 34.48 -33.50
CA GLY A 70 -19.40 34.56 -34.48
C GLY A 70 -20.40 33.40 -34.44
N ILE A 71 -20.61 32.74 -33.30
CA ILE A 71 -21.44 31.54 -33.19
C ILE A 71 -22.75 31.85 -32.44
N GLU A 72 -23.87 31.82 -33.18
CA GLU A 72 -25.17 32.38 -32.73
C GLU A 72 -26.13 31.38 -32.05
N ASP A 73 -25.84 30.06 -32.06
CA ASP A 73 -26.72 29.07 -31.43
C ASP A 73 -25.99 27.91 -30.70
N VAL A 74 -26.74 27.22 -29.83
CA VAL A 74 -26.26 26.12 -28.97
C VAL A 74 -25.82 24.90 -29.78
N GLU A 75 -26.39 24.71 -30.97
CA GLU A 75 -26.04 23.63 -31.88
C GLU A 75 -24.63 23.83 -32.45
N SER A 76 -24.38 25.03 -32.94
CA SER A 76 -23.11 25.45 -33.50
C SER A 76 -22.02 25.51 -32.42
N TRP A 77 -22.36 25.93 -31.19
CA TRP A 77 -21.44 25.88 -30.06
C TRP A 77 -21.08 24.45 -29.65
N ALA A 78 -22.06 23.55 -29.54
CA ALA A 78 -21.79 22.15 -29.18
C ALA A 78 -20.91 21.46 -30.22
N LYS A 79 -21.16 21.72 -31.50
CA LYS A 79 -20.32 21.24 -32.61
C LYS A 79 -18.92 21.84 -32.57
N GLU A 80 -18.79 23.12 -32.25
CA GLU A 80 -17.48 23.77 -32.13
C GLU A 80 -16.71 23.30 -30.88
N ALA A 81 -17.38 23.04 -29.77
CA ALA A 81 -16.75 22.44 -28.59
C ALA A 81 -16.25 21.01 -28.87
N LEU A 82 -16.99 20.24 -29.66
CA LEU A 82 -16.57 18.93 -30.16
C LEU A 82 -15.39 19.05 -31.15
N ARG A 83 -15.36 20.09 -32.00
CA ARG A 83 -14.24 20.41 -32.90
C ARG A 83 -12.99 20.90 -32.18
N MET A 84 -13.13 21.73 -31.15
CA MET A 84 -12.03 22.16 -30.27
C MET A 84 -11.44 20.98 -29.48
N ARG A 85 -12.18 19.86 -29.39
CA ARG A 85 -11.73 18.57 -28.87
C ARG A 85 -11.29 17.59 -29.97
N GLY A 86 -11.24 18.04 -31.21
CA GLY A 86 -10.57 17.38 -32.32
C GLY A 86 -11.42 16.51 -33.23
N LEU A 87 -12.74 16.57 -33.11
CA LEU A 87 -13.66 15.89 -34.02
C LEU A 87 -13.83 16.69 -35.31
N ASP A 88 -13.87 16.02 -36.46
CA ASP A 88 -14.20 16.70 -37.72
C ASP A 88 -15.68 17.08 -37.79
N GLU A 89 -16.02 17.92 -38.78
CA GLU A 89 -17.37 18.45 -38.99
C GLU A 89 -18.42 17.36 -39.15
N SER A 90 -18.12 16.28 -39.87
CA SER A 90 -19.06 15.17 -40.07
C SER A 90 -19.32 14.38 -38.78
N MET A 91 -18.29 14.16 -37.97
CA MET A 91 -18.42 13.45 -36.69
C MET A 91 -19.11 14.30 -35.64
N ALA A 92 -18.79 15.59 -35.54
CA ALA A 92 -19.45 16.53 -34.65
C ALA A 92 -20.95 16.65 -34.98
N ASP A 93 -21.30 16.70 -36.27
CA ASP A 93 -22.69 16.73 -36.74
C ASP A 93 -23.44 15.42 -36.43
N SER A 94 -22.81 14.27 -36.67
CA SER A 94 -23.43 12.97 -36.41
C SER A 94 -23.66 12.74 -34.91
N LEU A 95 -22.71 13.12 -34.07
CA LEU A 95 -22.80 12.95 -32.61
C LEU A 95 -23.86 13.90 -32.05
N TYR A 96 -23.86 15.15 -32.51
CA TYR A 96 -24.87 16.12 -32.13
C TYR A 96 -26.28 15.70 -32.56
N ALA A 97 -26.43 15.17 -33.78
CA ALA A 97 -27.71 14.65 -34.28
C ALA A 97 -28.21 13.41 -33.52
N ASP A 98 -27.31 12.58 -32.98
CA ASP A 98 -27.68 11.44 -32.11
C ASP A 98 -28.08 11.91 -30.71
N MET A 99 -27.38 12.92 -30.16
CA MET A 99 -27.75 13.57 -28.89
C MET A 99 -29.11 14.25 -28.95
N LYS A 100 -29.37 15.00 -30.04
CA LYS A 100 -30.65 15.68 -30.30
C LYS A 100 -31.80 14.68 -30.45
N ARG A 101 -31.55 13.49 -31.01
CA ARG A 101 -32.54 12.41 -31.13
C ARG A 101 -32.90 11.74 -29.80
N ARG A 102 -32.05 11.84 -28.78
CA ARG A 102 -32.25 11.21 -27.46
C ARG A 102 -32.87 12.16 -26.42
N ASP A 103 -33.23 13.37 -26.82
CA ASP A 103 -33.75 14.45 -25.95
C ASP A 103 -32.88 14.69 -24.70
N ALA A 104 -31.57 14.44 -24.86
CA ALA A 104 -30.61 14.45 -23.78
C ALA A 104 -29.91 15.82 -23.78
N GLY A 105 -30.35 16.69 -22.87
CA GLY A 105 -29.75 18.02 -22.68
C GLY A 105 -28.26 17.98 -22.30
N ILE A 106 -27.68 19.17 -22.12
CA ILE A 106 -26.26 19.48 -21.79
C ILE A 106 -25.64 18.55 -20.72
N SER A 107 -26.44 17.97 -19.83
CA SER A 107 -26.01 16.95 -18.86
C SER A 107 -25.36 15.71 -19.48
N LEU A 108 -25.79 15.24 -20.65
CA LEU A 108 -25.20 14.06 -21.30
C LEU A 108 -23.83 14.37 -21.94
N LEU A 109 -23.62 15.61 -22.40
CA LEU A 109 -22.31 16.07 -22.90
C LEU A 109 -21.27 16.06 -21.76
N PHE A 110 -21.69 16.47 -20.55
CA PHE A 110 -20.85 16.39 -19.36
C PHE A 110 -20.68 14.97 -18.82
N GLU A 111 -21.71 14.11 -18.88
CA GLU A 111 -21.57 12.69 -18.54
C GLU A 111 -20.65 11.93 -19.50
N LEU A 112 -20.70 12.21 -20.81
CA LEU A 112 -19.78 11.61 -21.79
C LEU A 112 -18.34 12.08 -21.59
N LEU A 113 -18.14 13.37 -21.28
CA LEU A 113 -16.82 13.92 -20.97
C LEU A 113 -16.26 13.38 -19.64
N VAL A 114 -17.12 13.15 -18.64
CA VAL A 114 -16.76 12.52 -17.36
C VAL A 114 -16.54 11.01 -17.49
N GLN A 115 -17.28 10.31 -18.35
CA GLN A 115 -17.08 8.89 -18.64
C GLN A 115 -15.76 8.63 -19.39
N LEU A 116 -15.35 9.56 -20.27
CA LEU A 116 -14.05 9.50 -20.94
C LEU A 116 -12.86 9.73 -19.97
N GLU A 117 -13.10 10.35 -18.81
CA GLU A 117 -12.07 10.70 -17.83
C GLU A 117 -11.98 9.71 -16.65
N LYS A 118 -13.03 8.90 -16.41
CA LYS A 118 -13.12 8.03 -15.22
C LYS A 118 -13.18 6.53 -15.49
N ASP A 119 -13.31 6.09 -16.73
CA ASP A 119 -13.47 4.67 -17.04
C ASP A 119 -12.40 4.15 -18.01
N GLU A 120 -11.40 3.45 -17.46
CA GLU A 120 -10.44 2.66 -18.23
C GLU A 120 -11.16 1.58 -19.07
N SER A 121 -12.35 1.15 -18.64
CA SER A 121 -13.24 0.23 -19.37
C SER A 121 -13.98 0.92 -20.51
N GLY A 122 -14.30 2.22 -20.39
CA GLY A 122 -14.92 3.04 -21.42
C GLY A 122 -13.93 3.43 -22.52
N LEU A 123 -12.69 3.76 -22.14
CA LEU A 123 -11.56 3.88 -23.05
C LEU A 123 -11.24 2.53 -23.73
N LYS A 124 -11.27 1.41 -23.00
CA LYS A 124 -11.16 0.06 -23.59
C LYS A 124 -12.33 -0.29 -24.50
N ALA A 125 -13.56 0.16 -24.24
CA ALA A 125 -14.74 -0.10 -25.07
C ALA A 125 -14.74 0.72 -26.37
N VAL A 126 -14.22 1.95 -26.32
CA VAL A 126 -13.99 2.79 -27.50
C VAL A 126 -12.75 2.31 -28.29
N ALA A 127 -11.72 1.81 -27.62
CA ALA A 127 -10.52 1.22 -28.25
C ALA A 127 -10.77 -0.17 -28.84
N THR A 128 -11.58 -1.02 -28.20
CA THR A 128 -11.93 -2.37 -28.71
C THR A 128 -12.85 -2.35 -29.94
N LYS A 129 -13.45 -1.20 -30.26
CA LYS A 129 -14.07 -0.94 -31.58
C LYS A 129 -13.20 -0.05 -32.46
N GLY A 130 -11.93 -0.42 -32.60
CA GLY A 130 -11.14 -0.32 -33.83
C GLY A 130 -11.28 0.97 -34.64
N ASN A 131 -10.90 2.12 -34.06
CA ASN A 131 -10.80 3.35 -34.85
C ASN A 131 -9.34 3.81 -35.02
N LYS A 132 -8.73 3.36 -36.11
CA LYS A 132 -7.39 3.77 -36.59
C LYS A 132 -7.23 5.30 -36.70
N GLN A 133 -8.32 6.08 -36.78
CA GLN A 133 -8.25 7.53 -36.95
C GLN A 133 -8.05 8.30 -35.64
N LEU A 134 -8.59 7.82 -34.51
CA LEU A 134 -8.42 8.52 -33.22
C LEU A 134 -6.98 8.43 -32.71
N SER A 135 -6.36 7.26 -32.87
CA SER A 135 -4.93 7.07 -32.58
C SER A 135 -4.06 7.94 -33.50
N ARG A 136 -4.36 8.01 -34.81
CA ARG A 136 -3.65 8.89 -35.76
C ARG A 136 -3.79 10.38 -35.41
N TYR A 137 -4.98 10.80 -35.01
CA TYR A 137 -5.25 12.18 -34.63
C TYR A 137 -4.47 12.59 -33.38
N LEU A 138 -4.53 11.77 -32.32
CA LEU A 138 -3.78 12.00 -31.08
C LEU A 138 -2.25 11.95 -31.30
N LEU A 139 -1.76 11.06 -32.16
CA LEU A 139 -0.35 10.98 -32.54
C LEU A 139 0.15 12.22 -33.29
N SER A 140 -0.67 12.78 -34.18
CA SER A 140 -0.31 13.97 -34.99
C SER A 140 -0.37 15.29 -34.20
N LYS A 141 -1.27 15.40 -33.22
CA LYS A 141 -1.56 16.66 -32.52
C LYS A 141 -0.76 16.90 -31.25
N MET A 142 -0.23 15.86 -30.63
CA MET A 142 0.41 15.99 -29.31
C MET A 142 1.93 16.21 -29.38
N ALA A 143 2.54 16.22 -30.57
CA ALA A 143 3.97 15.96 -30.61
C ALA A 143 4.80 16.79 -31.63
N GLY A 144 4.32 17.12 -32.83
CA GLY A 144 5.26 17.49 -33.91
C GLY A 144 6.10 16.30 -34.40
N PHE A 145 5.65 15.07 -34.12
CA PHE A 145 6.25 13.81 -34.55
C PHE A 145 5.43 13.32 -35.75
N ASP A 146 6.08 13.05 -36.88
CA ASP A 146 5.40 12.50 -38.06
C ASP A 146 5.61 10.97 -38.09
N VAL A 147 4.58 10.23 -37.69
CA VAL A 147 4.56 8.75 -37.69
C VAL A 147 3.74 8.28 -38.89
N ASN A 148 4.42 7.75 -39.91
CA ASN A 148 3.82 7.46 -41.21
C ASN A 148 3.06 6.11 -41.27
N LEU A 149 1.94 5.98 -40.55
CA LEU A 149 1.14 4.75 -40.29
C LEU A 149 0.36 4.16 -41.50
N ASN A 150 1.01 3.99 -42.65
CA ASN A 150 0.35 3.51 -43.89
C ASN A 150 0.18 2.00 -44.02
N ASP A 151 0.88 1.18 -43.22
CA ASP A 151 0.78 -0.28 -43.33
C ASP A 151 -0.06 -0.90 -42.21
N GLY A 152 -1.02 -1.75 -42.59
CA GLY A 152 -2.09 -2.29 -41.75
C GLY A 152 -1.68 -3.26 -40.62
N VAL A 153 -0.54 -3.03 -39.98
CA VAL A 153 0.00 -3.83 -38.88
C VAL A 153 -0.73 -3.52 -37.57
N ARG A 154 -1.01 -4.57 -36.77
CA ARG A 154 -1.59 -4.45 -35.42
C ARG A 154 -0.47 -4.30 -34.39
N TYR A 155 -0.63 -3.40 -33.42
CA TYR A 155 0.33 -3.15 -32.35
C TYR A 155 -0.19 -3.63 -31.00
N SER A 156 0.72 -3.89 -30.05
CA SER A 156 0.30 -3.99 -28.65
C SER A 156 0.09 -2.57 -28.11
N GLU A 157 -1.10 -2.27 -27.59
CA GLU A 157 -1.46 -0.97 -27.02
C GLU A 157 -0.48 -0.53 -25.92
N LYS A 158 0.12 -1.50 -25.21
CA LYS A 158 1.12 -1.29 -24.17
C LYS A 158 2.42 -0.65 -24.69
N ALA A 159 2.95 -1.12 -25.82
CA ALA A 159 4.19 -0.61 -26.42
C ALA A 159 4.08 0.87 -26.82
N LEU A 160 2.93 1.26 -27.36
CA LEU A 160 2.62 2.63 -27.75
C LEU A 160 2.42 3.54 -26.52
N GLY A 161 1.76 3.03 -25.48
CA GLY A 161 1.62 3.71 -24.20
C GLY A 161 2.97 3.97 -23.51
N ASP A 162 3.83 2.95 -23.43
CA ASP A 162 5.14 3.03 -22.79
C ASP A 162 6.06 4.06 -23.49
N LEU A 163 6.05 4.10 -24.83
CA LEU A 163 6.78 5.11 -25.63
C LEU A 163 6.23 6.52 -25.37
N TYR A 164 4.92 6.67 -25.36
CA TYR A 164 4.29 7.97 -25.18
C TYR A 164 4.57 8.54 -23.79
N GLU A 165 4.47 7.71 -22.73
CA GLU A 165 4.83 8.09 -21.37
C GLU A 165 6.29 8.54 -21.30
N LEU A 166 7.20 7.79 -21.93
CA LEU A 166 8.62 8.13 -22.02
C LEU A 166 8.89 9.46 -22.72
N CYS A 167 8.33 9.66 -23.93
CA CYS A 167 8.49 10.90 -24.69
C CYS A 167 7.91 12.10 -23.95
N THR A 168 6.75 11.93 -23.33
CA THR A 168 6.10 12.97 -22.52
C THR A 168 6.96 13.32 -21.31
N GLU A 169 7.50 12.33 -20.59
CA GLU A 169 8.41 12.57 -19.47
C GLU A 169 9.69 13.29 -19.90
N LEU A 170 10.27 12.94 -21.04
CA LEU A 170 11.47 13.59 -21.58
C LEU A 170 11.20 15.05 -21.99
N GLN A 171 10.06 15.31 -22.64
CA GLN A 171 9.62 16.67 -23.01
C GLN A 171 9.31 17.53 -21.78
N LEU A 172 8.55 17.00 -20.81
CA LEU A 172 8.18 17.73 -19.59
C LEU A 172 9.38 18.06 -18.70
N LYS A 173 10.43 17.22 -18.73
CA LYS A 173 11.65 17.44 -17.95
C LYS A 173 12.64 18.40 -18.63
N GLY A 174 12.30 18.95 -19.79
CA GLY A 174 13.05 20.04 -20.41
C GLY A 174 14.45 19.64 -20.89
N VAL A 175 14.63 18.39 -21.38
CA VAL A 175 15.84 18.01 -22.11
C VAL A 175 16.07 19.06 -23.19
N ALA A 176 17.10 19.88 -22.98
CA ALA A 176 17.17 21.21 -23.55
C ALA A 176 17.34 21.20 -25.08
N GLY A 177 16.41 21.85 -25.78
CA GLY A 177 16.63 22.42 -27.11
C GLY A 177 16.17 21.58 -28.30
N GLY A 178 14.92 21.79 -28.72
CA GLY A 178 14.41 21.35 -30.03
C GLY A 178 13.26 20.36 -29.93
N GLU A 179 12.28 20.50 -30.82
CA GLU A 179 11.35 19.43 -31.15
C GLU A 179 12.19 18.19 -31.45
N LEU A 180 12.14 17.17 -30.57
CA LEU A 180 12.68 15.86 -30.85
C LEU A 180 11.83 15.28 -31.99
N GLY A 181 12.16 15.64 -33.23
CA GLY A 181 11.51 15.16 -34.45
C GLY A 181 11.86 13.69 -34.66
N LEU A 182 11.26 12.82 -33.85
CA LEU A 182 11.39 11.37 -33.95
C LEU A 182 10.42 10.87 -35.02
N HIS A 183 10.97 10.54 -36.18
CA HIS A 183 10.27 9.78 -37.21
C HIS A 183 10.51 8.29 -36.94
N LEU A 184 9.57 7.67 -36.23
CA LEU A 184 9.58 6.23 -36.00
C LEU A 184 8.86 5.53 -37.16
N GLY A 185 9.59 4.65 -37.85
CA GLY A 185 8.99 3.71 -38.79
C GLY A 185 7.92 2.85 -38.13
N VAL A 186 6.80 2.69 -38.82
CA VAL A 186 5.61 1.89 -38.45
C VAL A 186 5.94 0.45 -38.10
N GLU A 187 6.94 -0.08 -38.79
CA GLU A 187 7.49 -1.42 -38.67
C GLU A 187 8.21 -1.65 -37.33
N LEU A 188 8.68 -0.58 -36.66
CA LEU A 188 9.46 -0.70 -35.42
C LEU A 188 8.60 -0.99 -34.19
N PHE A 189 7.32 -0.64 -34.19
CA PHE A 189 6.46 -0.77 -33.01
C PHE A 189 6.20 -2.21 -32.55
N ASN A 190 6.40 -3.19 -33.43
CA ASN A 190 6.39 -4.62 -33.10
C ASN A 190 7.80 -5.22 -33.03
N ASP A 191 8.85 -4.42 -33.22
CA ASP A 191 10.22 -4.87 -33.13
C ASP A 191 10.62 -5.02 -31.65
N ARG A 192 11.06 -6.22 -31.28
CA ARG A 192 11.57 -6.50 -29.93
C ARG A 192 12.76 -5.60 -29.57
N ARG A 193 13.51 -5.12 -30.57
CA ARG A 193 14.63 -4.19 -30.40
C ARG A 193 14.14 -2.82 -29.94
N LEU A 194 13.06 -2.28 -30.53
CA LEU A 194 12.46 -1.02 -30.05
C LEU A 194 11.95 -1.16 -28.62
N GLN A 195 11.29 -2.28 -28.29
CA GLN A 195 10.83 -2.52 -26.91
C GLN A 195 11.99 -2.53 -25.91
N LYS A 196 13.15 -3.09 -26.29
CA LYS A 196 14.35 -3.05 -25.47
C LYS A 196 14.86 -1.61 -25.29
N VAL A 197 14.91 -0.80 -26.36
CA VAL A 197 15.28 0.63 -26.26
C VAL A 197 14.39 1.38 -25.27
N LEU A 198 13.07 1.21 -25.38
CA LEU A 198 12.13 1.89 -24.49
C LEU A 198 12.28 1.48 -23.04
N TRP A 199 12.47 0.17 -22.81
CA TRP A 199 12.75 -0.34 -21.47
C TRP A 199 14.05 0.23 -20.91
N LEU A 200 15.13 0.29 -21.71
CA LEU A 200 16.41 0.86 -21.29
C LEU A 200 16.28 2.34 -20.97
N LEU A 201 15.64 3.13 -21.82
CA LEU A 201 15.43 4.56 -21.59
C LEU A 201 14.59 4.80 -20.33
N ASN A 202 13.52 4.03 -20.11
CA ASN A 202 12.73 4.09 -18.88
C ASN A 202 13.60 3.74 -17.66
N SER A 203 14.44 2.72 -17.77
CA SER A 203 15.37 2.31 -16.71
C SER A 203 16.43 3.38 -16.43
N ILE A 204 16.98 4.02 -17.45
CA ILE A 204 17.87 5.18 -17.33
C ILE A 204 17.15 6.33 -16.63
N ILE A 205 15.90 6.65 -16.99
CA ILE A 205 15.13 7.72 -16.34
C ILE A 205 14.86 7.40 -14.87
N ARG A 206 14.52 6.15 -14.56
CA ARG A 206 14.33 5.69 -13.18
C ARG A 206 15.60 5.81 -12.39
N VAL A 207 16.74 5.43 -12.97
CA VAL A 207 18.05 5.62 -12.36
C VAL A 207 18.37 7.11 -12.25
N LYS A 208 18.13 7.95 -13.27
CA LYS A 208 18.33 9.42 -13.26
C LYS A 208 17.65 10.10 -12.09
N GLY A 209 16.40 9.74 -11.79
CA GLY A 209 15.65 10.32 -10.67
C GLY A 209 16.36 10.17 -9.31
N ILE A 210 17.33 9.27 -9.22
CA ILE A 210 18.15 8.98 -8.04
C ILE A 210 19.37 9.93 -7.96
N LEU A 211 19.85 10.52 -9.07
CA LEU A 211 21.27 10.88 -9.25
C LEU A 211 21.62 12.36 -9.48
N GLY A 212 20.68 13.16 -9.99
CA GLY A 212 20.97 14.55 -10.38
C GLY A 212 21.55 14.73 -11.79
N SER A 213 21.64 16.00 -12.22
CA SER A 213 21.50 16.62 -13.55
C SER A 213 22.24 16.11 -14.82
N ASP A 214 23.13 15.13 -14.82
CA ASP A 214 23.97 14.86 -16.02
C ASP A 214 23.38 13.84 -17.03
N VAL A 215 22.33 13.11 -16.62
CA VAL A 215 21.71 12.09 -17.50
C VAL A 215 20.97 12.72 -18.69
N GLU A 216 20.58 13.99 -18.60
CA GLU A 216 20.00 14.71 -19.74
C GLU A 216 21.02 14.91 -20.84
N THR A 217 22.26 15.25 -20.48
CA THR A 217 23.39 15.37 -21.41
C THR A 217 23.70 14.02 -22.05
N GLU A 218 23.70 12.93 -21.28
CA GLU A 218 23.97 11.58 -21.79
C GLU A 218 22.85 11.08 -22.72
N ILE A 219 21.58 11.27 -22.34
CA ILE A 219 20.43 10.93 -23.19
C ILE A 219 20.41 11.81 -24.46
N ALA A 220 20.66 13.10 -24.32
CA ALA A 220 20.76 14.01 -25.46
C ALA A 220 21.96 13.64 -26.36
N GLY A 221 23.07 13.19 -25.78
CA GLY A 221 24.23 12.65 -26.48
C GLY A 221 23.88 11.39 -27.26
N ILE A 222 23.14 10.45 -26.65
CA ILE A 222 22.57 9.29 -27.36
C ILE A 222 21.73 9.78 -28.55
N PHE A 223 20.78 10.70 -28.34
CA PHE A 223 19.95 11.24 -29.43
C PHE A 223 20.73 12.03 -30.49
N ALA A 224 21.82 12.71 -30.14
CA ALA A 224 22.68 13.43 -31.06
C ALA A 224 23.56 12.47 -31.90
N GLU A 225 24.08 11.41 -31.29
CA GLU A 225 24.75 10.31 -32.01
C GLU A 225 23.77 9.65 -33.00
N ILE A 226 22.51 9.49 -32.60
CA ILE A 226 21.42 8.93 -33.42
C ILE A 226 21.05 9.83 -34.60
N GLY A 227 21.03 11.16 -34.42
CA GLY A 227 20.68 12.12 -35.48
C GLY A 227 21.80 12.39 -36.49
N GLY A 228 23.04 11.98 -36.17
CA GLY A 228 24.22 12.38 -36.93
C GLY A 228 24.42 13.90 -36.96
N ALA A 229 25.38 14.37 -37.77
CA ALA A 229 25.69 15.80 -37.93
C ALA A 229 24.64 16.60 -38.74
N GLN A 230 23.49 16.01 -39.08
CA GLN A 230 22.50 16.58 -40.01
C GLN A 230 21.14 16.87 -39.35
N GLY A 231 21.12 17.74 -38.34
CA GLY A 231 19.90 18.43 -37.89
C GLY A 231 18.85 17.57 -37.15
N PRO A 232 17.70 18.18 -36.76
CA PRO A 232 16.80 17.66 -35.70
C PRO A 232 15.85 16.53 -36.13
N GLN A 233 16.01 15.92 -37.30
CA GLN A 233 15.14 14.82 -37.75
C GLN A 233 15.81 13.46 -37.51
N ILE A 234 15.42 12.78 -36.43
CA ILE A 234 15.84 11.42 -36.13
C ILE A 234 14.94 10.46 -36.93
N THR A 235 15.50 9.82 -37.96
CA THR A 235 14.83 8.69 -38.63
C THR A 235 15.36 7.39 -38.04
N ALA A 236 14.54 6.72 -37.21
CA ALA A 236 14.92 5.42 -36.66
C ALA A 236 14.70 4.35 -37.74
N SER A 237 15.78 3.83 -38.33
CA SER A 237 15.75 2.63 -39.17
C SER A 237 16.02 1.38 -38.34
N ALA A 238 15.68 0.19 -38.86
CA ALA A 238 16.01 -1.09 -38.23
C ALA A 238 17.53 -1.30 -38.00
N GLU A 239 18.38 -0.61 -38.76
CA GLU A 239 19.84 -0.60 -38.60
C GLU A 239 20.24 0.32 -37.44
N ASN A 240 19.71 1.55 -37.41
CA ASN A 240 19.99 2.55 -36.37
C ASN A 240 19.52 2.09 -34.98
N VAL A 241 18.44 1.30 -34.89
CA VAL A 241 17.94 0.75 -33.61
C VAL A 241 18.99 -0.15 -32.92
N GLY A 242 19.86 -0.81 -33.68
CA GLY A 242 20.97 -1.59 -33.12
C GLY A 242 21.97 -0.70 -32.37
N ASP A 243 22.43 0.37 -33.01
CA ASP A 243 23.38 1.33 -32.43
C ASP A 243 22.77 2.05 -31.22
N ILE A 244 21.48 2.38 -31.28
CA ILE A 244 20.72 2.93 -30.14
C ILE A 244 20.78 2.01 -28.93
N ILE A 245 20.54 0.71 -29.14
CA ILE A 245 20.59 -0.26 -28.04
C ILE A 245 21.97 -0.28 -27.42
N VAL A 246 23.04 -0.29 -28.22
CA VAL A 246 24.42 -0.32 -27.72
C VAL A 246 24.73 0.92 -26.89
N SER A 247 24.49 2.13 -27.41
CA SER A 247 24.75 3.37 -26.67
C SER A 247 23.90 3.47 -25.39
N THR A 248 22.64 3.03 -25.45
CA THR A 248 21.74 3.06 -24.28
C THR A 248 22.13 1.99 -23.24
N ASP A 249 22.54 0.80 -23.69
CA ASP A 249 23.08 -0.27 -22.84
C ASP A 249 24.31 0.24 -22.09
N ASP A 250 25.26 0.89 -22.77
CA ASP A 250 26.49 1.40 -22.15
C ASP A 250 26.22 2.49 -21.10
N VAL A 251 25.34 3.45 -21.41
CA VAL A 251 24.92 4.50 -20.46
C VAL A 251 24.19 3.88 -19.27
N PHE A 252 23.24 2.99 -19.51
CA PHE A 252 22.52 2.32 -18.44
C PHE A 252 23.45 1.49 -17.55
N LEU A 253 24.39 0.73 -18.14
CA LEU A 253 25.39 -0.05 -17.40
C LEU A 253 26.29 0.85 -16.55
N LYS A 254 26.76 1.97 -17.09
CA LYS A 254 27.56 2.95 -16.35
C LYS A 254 26.79 3.44 -15.13
N LEU A 255 25.58 3.97 -15.34
CA LEU A 255 24.74 4.50 -14.27
C LEU A 255 24.34 3.42 -13.25
N PHE A 256 24.03 2.21 -13.70
CA PHE A 256 23.70 1.10 -12.84
C PHE A 256 24.89 0.73 -11.93
N ARG A 257 26.09 0.56 -12.50
CA ARG A 257 27.30 0.22 -11.75
C ARG A 257 27.67 1.29 -10.73
N GLU A 258 27.64 2.57 -11.14
CA GLU A 258 27.98 3.70 -10.27
C GLU A 258 27.09 3.76 -9.01
N ARG A 259 25.85 3.30 -9.11
CA ARG A 259 24.81 3.57 -8.10
C ARG A 259 24.50 2.39 -7.23
N PHE A 260 24.49 1.19 -7.82
CA PHE A 260 24.39 -0.03 -7.06
C PHE A 260 25.73 -0.42 -6.40
N LYS A 261 26.84 0.26 -6.76
CA LYS A 261 28.17 0.02 -6.21
C LYS A 261 28.52 -1.47 -6.17
N ILE A 262 28.27 -2.16 -7.29
CA ILE A 262 28.52 -3.60 -7.39
C ILE A 262 30.04 -3.81 -7.48
N GLU A 263 30.66 -3.98 -6.32
CA GLU A 263 32.12 -4.04 -6.17
C GLU A 263 32.74 -5.22 -6.92
N GLY A 264 33.85 -4.96 -7.62
CA GLY A 264 34.74 -5.98 -8.16
C GLY A 264 34.18 -6.84 -9.29
N ARG A 265 33.08 -6.42 -9.93
CA ARG A 265 32.45 -7.15 -11.06
C ARG A 265 32.08 -6.18 -12.18
N GLN A 266 32.46 -6.51 -13.41
CA GLN A 266 31.86 -5.88 -14.59
C GLN A 266 30.46 -6.47 -14.78
N VAL A 267 29.43 -5.71 -14.42
CA VAL A 267 28.04 -6.10 -14.68
C VAL A 267 27.72 -5.86 -16.14
N ILE A 268 27.30 -6.88 -16.88
CA ILE A 268 26.87 -6.74 -18.29
C ILE A 268 25.35 -6.73 -18.42
N MET A 269 24.82 -6.29 -19.56
CA MET A 269 23.37 -6.15 -19.74
C MET A 269 22.59 -7.45 -19.59
N GLY A 270 23.12 -8.55 -20.12
CA GLY A 270 22.50 -9.87 -19.98
C GLY A 270 22.36 -10.30 -18.51
N GLU A 271 23.22 -9.82 -17.62
CA GLU A 271 23.08 -10.07 -16.18
C GLU A 271 21.94 -9.23 -15.59
N ILE A 272 21.82 -7.95 -15.92
CA ILE A 272 20.70 -7.12 -15.43
C ILE A 272 19.35 -7.65 -15.93
N GLU A 273 19.28 -8.05 -17.20
CA GLU A 273 18.10 -8.71 -17.77
C GLU A 273 17.80 -10.05 -17.06
N ALA A 274 18.83 -10.79 -16.65
CA ALA A 274 18.65 -11.99 -15.83
C ALA A 274 18.14 -11.66 -14.43
N LEU A 275 18.66 -10.60 -13.78
CA LEU A 275 18.18 -10.13 -12.48
C LEU A 275 16.72 -9.72 -12.56
N GLU A 276 16.33 -8.93 -13.56
CA GLU A 276 14.93 -8.53 -13.76
C GLU A 276 14.05 -9.74 -14.04
N ARG A 277 14.52 -10.73 -14.82
CA ARG A 277 13.75 -11.95 -15.09
C ARG A 277 13.55 -12.80 -13.84
N GLU A 278 14.58 -12.93 -13.02
CA GLU A 278 14.54 -13.65 -11.74
C GLU A 278 13.64 -12.91 -10.73
N TRP A 279 13.71 -11.58 -10.69
CA TRP A 279 12.95 -10.75 -9.76
C TRP A 279 11.56 -10.34 -10.27
N GLY A 280 11.24 -10.52 -11.55
CA GLY A 280 10.05 -9.96 -12.20
C GLY A 280 10.16 -8.47 -12.53
N ASP A 281 10.74 -7.65 -11.66
CA ASP A 281 11.00 -6.21 -11.88
C ASP A 281 12.09 -5.69 -10.95
N LEU A 282 12.74 -4.59 -11.33
CA LEU A 282 13.81 -3.93 -10.56
C LEU A 282 13.33 -2.69 -9.77
N LYS A 283 12.02 -2.44 -9.67
CA LYS A 283 11.46 -1.23 -9.03
C LYS A 283 11.87 -1.10 -7.57
N VAL A 284 11.89 -2.23 -6.84
CA VAL A 284 12.29 -2.27 -5.43
C VAL A 284 13.74 -1.81 -5.26
N PHE A 285 14.64 -2.31 -6.10
CA PHE A 285 16.05 -1.93 -6.13
C PHE A 285 16.22 -0.44 -6.39
N TYR A 286 15.63 0.08 -7.47
CA TYR A 286 15.74 1.50 -7.82
C TYR A 286 15.21 2.39 -6.70
N THR A 287 14.05 2.06 -6.15
CA THR A 287 13.42 2.86 -5.08
C THR A 287 14.30 2.90 -3.84
N LEU A 288 14.85 1.77 -3.39
CA LEU A 288 15.67 1.72 -2.18
C LEU A 288 16.99 2.46 -2.36
N VAL A 289 17.70 2.25 -3.48
CA VAL A 289 18.95 2.98 -3.76
C VAL A 289 18.70 4.48 -3.84
N ALA A 290 17.57 4.92 -4.41
CA ALA A 290 17.15 6.32 -4.41
C ALA A 290 17.06 6.88 -3.00
N ARG A 291 16.28 6.22 -2.16
CA ARG A 291 16.02 6.71 -0.81
C ARG A 291 17.26 6.64 0.07
N PHE A 292 18.12 5.64 -0.10
CA PHE A 292 19.36 5.51 0.64
C PHE A 292 20.43 6.52 0.19
N SER A 293 20.52 6.81 -1.10
CA SER A 293 21.47 7.80 -1.62
C SER A 293 21.09 9.23 -1.19
N GLY A 294 19.79 9.54 -1.22
CA GLY A 294 19.22 10.82 -0.83
C GLY A 294 19.23 11.10 0.67
N ASN A 295 19.38 10.07 1.51
CA ASN A 295 19.40 10.21 2.98
C ASN A 295 20.78 9.87 3.55
N SER A 296 21.50 10.87 4.09
CA SER A 296 22.83 10.67 4.67
C SER A 296 22.89 9.58 5.75
N GLY A 297 21.80 9.36 6.48
CA GLY A 297 21.70 8.33 7.51
C GLY A 297 21.52 6.90 7.00
N TRP A 298 21.28 6.70 5.68
CA TRP A 298 21.11 5.39 5.05
C TRP A 298 22.09 5.11 3.91
N ARG A 299 23.04 6.01 3.64
CA ARG A 299 24.00 5.83 2.53
C ARG A 299 24.84 4.55 2.67
N GLN A 300 25.08 4.10 3.89
CA GLN A 300 25.80 2.86 4.19
C GLN A 300 25.00 1.59 3.83
N GLU A 301 23.71 1.70 3.55
CA GLU A 301 22.87 0.58 3.10
C GLU A 301 23.05 0.28 1.60
N VAL A 302 23.53 1.25 0.80
CA VAL A 302 23.70 1.09 -0.65
C VAL A 302 24.65 -0.06 -1.01
N PRO A 303 25.86 -0.20 -0.40
CA PRO A 303 26.72 -1.35 -0.65
C PRO A 303 26.06 -2.70 -0.30
N VAL A 304 25.20 -2.74 0.74
CA VAL A 304 24.48 -3.98 1.13
C VAL A 304 23.50 -4.38 0.03
N ILE A 305 22.74 -3.42 -0.51
CA ILE A 305 21.87 -3.65 -1.67
C ILE A 305 22.67 -4.14 -2.89
N GLY A 306 23.86 -3.58 -3.12
CA GLY A 306 24.78 -4.06 -4.17
C GLY A 306 25.22 -5.51 -3.98
N ARG A 307 25.55 -5.92 -2.75
CA ARG A 307 25.89 -7.32 -2.40
C ARG A 307 24.71 -8.26 -2.59
N ILE A 308 23.49 -7.85 -2.22
CA ILE A 308 22.26 -8.61 -2.48
C ILE A 308 22.09 -8.82 -3.99
N ALA A 309 22.13 -7.76 -4.80
CA ALA A 309 21.99 -7.86 -6.26
C ALA A 309 23.05 -8.79 -6.87
N ARG A 310 24.31 -8.62 -6.48
CA ARG A 310 25.43 -9.47 -6.96
C ARG A 310 25.21 -10.94 -6.65
N THR A 311 24.81 -11.26 -5.42
CA THR A 311 24.67 -12.66 -4.98
C THR A 311 23.43 -13.33 -5.57
N VAL A 312 22.38 -12.58 -5.89
CA VAL A 312 21.26 -13.07 -6.71
C VAL A 312 21.76 -13.41 -8.11
N LEU A 313 22.45 -12.47 -8.78
CA LEU A 313 23.02 -12.68 -10.12
C LEU A 313 23.93 -13.92 -10.19
N ASP A 314 24.69 -14.17 -9.12
CA ASP A 314 25.57 -15.35 -9.02
C ASP A 314 24.84 -16.64 -8.65
N ARG A 315 23.52 -16.58 -8.40
CA ARG A 315 22.71 -17.68 -7.83
C ARG A 315 23.28 -18.22 -6.52
N LYS A 316 23.88 -17.32 -5.74
CA LYS A 316 24.53 -17.57 -4.45
C LYS A 316 23.85 -16.85 -3.29
N PHE A 317 22.68 -16.23 -3.51
CA PHE A 317 22.01 -15.45 -2.46
C PHE A 317 21.73 -16.27 -1.19
N HIS A 318 21.23 -17.49 -1.32
CA HIS A 318 20.96 -18.35 -0.16
C HIS A 318 22.25 -18.64 0.63
N ARG A 319 23.37 -18.86 -0.07
CA ARG A 319 24.70 -18.98 0.56
C ARG A 319 25.07 -17.69 1.29
N TYR A 320 24.91 -16.54 0.65
CA TYR A 320 25.19 -15.23 1.26
C TYR A 320 24.35 -14.96 2.53
N LYS A 321 23.05 -15.26 2.50
CA LYS A 321 22.15 -15.09 3.65
C LYS A 321 22.59 -15.95 4.83
N TYR A 322 22.96 -17.20 4.61
CA TYR A 322 23.21 -18.15 5.71
C TYR A 322 24.69 -18.35 6.09
N GLU A 323 25.63 -18.01 5.21
CA GLU A 323 27.06 -18.19 5.42
C GLU A 323 27.84 -16.88 5.48
N GLY A 324 27.23 -15.75 5.08
CA GLY A 324 27.89 -14.46 4.96
C GLY A 324 28.47 -14.19 3.57
N PHE A 325 28.95 -12.96 3.34
CA PHE A 325 29.50 -12.53 2.07
C PHE A 325 30.90 -13.11 1.87
N GLU A 326 31.13 -13.72 0.71
CA GLU A 326 32.43 -14.30 0.37
C GLU A 326 33.53 -13.22 0.39
N GLY A 327 34.56 -13.43 1.20
CA GLY A 327 35.65 -12.48 1.39
C GLY A 327 35.47 -11.47 2.54
N ASP A 328 34.31 -11.46 3.21
CA ASP A 328 34.05 -10.61 4.38
C ASP A 328 34.00 -11.46 5.66
N ALA A 329 35.14 -11.58 6.35
CA ALA A 329 35.29 -12.46 7.51
C ALA A 329 34.36 -12.10 8.67
N GLU A 330 34.08 -10.80 8.88
CA GLU A 330 33.17 -10.36 9.94
C GLU A 330 31.71 -10.67 9.60
N ASP A 331 31.30 -10.49 8.34
CA ASP A 331 29.95 -10.86 7.90
C ASP A 331 29.72 -12.39 7.99
N ILE A 332 30.72 -13.20 7.60
CA ILE A 332 30.69 -14.67 7.76
C ILE A 332 30.58 -15.07 9.24
N LYS A 333 31.36 -14.42 10.11
CA LYS A 333 31.32 -14.68 11.55
C LYS A 333 29.95 -14.35 12.15
N LYS A 334 29.34 -13.22 11.75
CA LYS A 334 27.99 -12.83 12.20
C LYS A 334 26.92 -13.78 11.70
N ALA A 335 26.96 -14.20 10.43
CA ALA A 335 26.02 -15.17 9.88
C ALA A 335 26.06 -16.51 10.65
N LYS A 336 27.27 -16.99 10.98
CA LYS A 336 27.44 -18.17 11.85
C LYS A 336 26.89 -17.95 13.26
N ALA A 337 27.11 -16.78 13.85
CA ALA A 337 26.58 -16.45 15.17
C ALA A 337 25.04 -16.47 15.21
N GLN A 338 24.39 -15.92 14.17
CA GLN A 338 22.93 -15.93 14.00
C GLN A 338 22.33 -17.34 13.95
N LEU A 339 23.07 -18.33 13.43
CA LEU A 339 22.62 -19.72 13.37
C LEU A 339 23.13 -20.59 14.53
N ALA A 340 23.99 -20.07 15.41
CA ALA A 340 24.71 -20.86 16.42
C ALA A 340 23.80 -21.53 17.46
N ALA A 341 22.54 -21.09 17.58
CA ALA A 341 21.55 -21.73 18.46
C ALA A 341 21.07 -23.09 17.93
N LEU A 342 21.16 -23.30 16.61
CA LEU A 342 20.80 -24.55 15.95
C LEU A 342 21.96 -25.54 16.17
N GLY A 343 21.73 -26.54 17.03
CA GLY A 343 22.78 -27.42 17.54
C GLY A 343 23.24 -28.52 16.58
N SER A 344 22.71 -28.60 15.36
CA SER A 344 23.06 -29.61 14.36
C SER A 344 22.89 -29.11 12.93
N ASP A 345 23.57 -29.75 11.98
CA ASP A 345 23.42 -29.45 10.55
C ASP A 345 22.00 -29.73 10.04
N ASP A 346 21.32 -30.75 10.58
CA ASP A 346 19.91 -31.04 10.27
C ASP A 346 18.99 -29.91 10.73
N ALA A 347 19.22 -29.34 11.93
CA ALA A 347 18.46 -28.20 12.42
C ALA A 347 18.69 -26.96 11.55
N VAL A 348 19.93 -26.74 11.09
CA VAL A 348 20.28 -25.68 10.13
C VAL A 348 19.58 -25.89 8.79
N ALA A 349 19.56 -27.11 8.27
CA ALA A 349 18.84 -27.45 7.04
C ALA A 349 17.33 -27.25 7.19
N GLY A 350 16.76 -27.67 8.32
CA GLY A 350 15.36 -27.47 8.67
C GLY A 350 14.97 -26.00 8.76
N TRP A 351 15.84 -25.16 9.34
CA TRP A 351 15.65 -23.70 9.35
C TRP A 351 15.77 -23.09 7.95
N LYS A 352 16.72 -23.52 7.11
CA LYS A 352 16.90 -23.00 5.75
C LYS A 352 15.72 -23.29 4.84
N ALA A 353 15.07 -24.44 5.01
CA ALA A 353 13.92 -24.82 4.20
C ALA A 353 12.73 -23.84 4.31
N ASN A 354 11.92 -23.79 3.26
CA ASN A 354 10.67 -23.05 3.22
C ASN A 354 9.51 -24.06 3.24
N TYR A 355 8.57 -23.84 4.15
CA TYR A 355 7.41 -24.71 4.37
C TYR A 355 6.17 -23.99 3.87
N SER A 356 5.25 -24.73 3.25
CA SER A 356 4.00 -24.17 2.78
C SER A 356 2.84 -25.11 2.98
N LYS A 357 1.65 -24.54 3.08
CA LYS A 357 0.37 -25.24 3.22
C LYS A 357 -0.66 -24.55 2.34
N VAL A 358 -1.52 -25.35 1.72
CA VAL A 358 -2.63 -24.85 0.89
C VAL A 358 -3.89 -25.62 1.23
N GLU A 359 -4.99 -24.92 1.47
CA GLU A 359 -6.27 -25.52 1.85
C GLU A 359 -7.43 -24.76 1.21
N VAL A 360 -8.50 -25.48 0.90
CA VAL A 360 -9.77 -24.84 0.52
C VAL A 360 -10.44 -24.32 1.78
N TYR A 361 -10.78 -23.04 1.77
CA TYR A 361 -11.58 -22.41 2.79
C TYR A 361 -13.04 -22.33 2.33
N ASP A 362 -13.91 -22.99 3.08
CA ASP A 362 -15.36 -22.92 2.92
C ASP A 362 -15.98 -22.37 4.22
N PRO A 363 -16.67 -21.22 4.18
CA PRO A 363 -17.31 -20.67 5.38
C PRO A 363 -18.54 -21.47 5.82
N VAL A 364 -19.09 -22.37 4.99
CA VAL A 364 -20.30 -23.16 5.30
C VAL A 364 -20.01 -24.11 6.46
N GLY A 365 -20.55 -23.79 7.64
CA GLY A 365 -20.42 -24.59 8.86
C GLY A 365 -19.82 -23.86 10.07
N ARG A 366 -19.29 -22.64 9.90
CA ARG A 366 -18.87 -21.80 11.04
C ARG A 366 -20.05 -20.91 11.48
N SER A 367 -20.56 -21.13 12.69
CA SER A 367 -21.64 -20.32 13.25
C SER A 367 -21.20 -18.87 13.46
N GLU A 368 -22.08 -17.91 13.15
CA GLU A 368 -21.88 -16.47 13.32
C GLU A 368 -21.28 -16.08 14.70
N GLY A 369 -21.67 -16.80 15.77
CA GLY A 369 -21.15 -16.59 17.13
C GLY A 369 -19.65 -16.84 17.29
N ALA A 370 -19.08 -17.85 16.60
CA ALA A 370 -17.65 -18.16 16.68
C ALA A 370 -16.79 -17.06 16.03
N ASN A 371 -17.31 -16.40 15.00
CA ASN A 371 -16.66 -15.26 14.36
C ASN A 371 -16.71 -14.02 15.26
N GLN A 372 -17.84 -13.76 15.94
CA GLN A 372 -17.99 -12.62 16.85
C GLN A 372 -17.10 -12.72 18.09
N GLU A 373 -16.95 -13.90 18.68
CA GLU A 373 -16.03 -14.12 19.81
C GLU A 373 -14.57 -13.90 19.40
N THR A 374 -14.18 -14.40 18.22
CA THR A 374 -12.83 -14.20 17.67
C THR A 374 -12.55 -12.72 17.42
N LEU A 375 -13.50 -12.00 16.82
CA LEU A 375 -13.39 -10.55 16.60
C LEU A 375 -13.32 -9.78 17.92
N LEU A 376 -14.13 -10.13 18.92
CA LEU A 376 -14.08 -9.50 20.24
C LEU A 376 -12.71 -9.71 20.90
N ALA A 377 -12.21 -10.95 20.92
CA ALA A 377 -10.90 -11.28 21.49
C ALA A 377 -9.78 -10.48 20.80
N ARG A 378 -9.82 -10.37 19.47
CA ARG A 378 -8.85 -9.59 18.69
C ARG A 378 -8.97 -8.09 18.93
N SER A 379 -10.18 -7.55 18.99
CA SER A 379 -10.39 -6.13 19.29
C SER A 379 -9.87 -5.80 20.70
N LYS A 380 -10.04 -6.71 21.67
CA LYS A 380 -9.44 -6.59 23.00
C LYS A 380 -7.92 -6.67 22.98
N ASP A 381 -7.33 -7.58 22.21
CA ASP A 381 -5.88 -7.65 22.06
C ASP A 381 -5.31 -6.37 21.43
N MET A 382 -5.95 -5.85 20.37
CA MET A 382 -5.60 -4.56 19.78
C MET A 382 -5.71 -3.41 20.78
N LEU A 383 -6.80 -3.37 21.57
CA LEU A 383 -7.00 -2.40 22.64
C LEU A 383 -5.81 -2.41 23.61
N THR A 384 -5.44 -3.60 24.09
CA THR A 384 -4.34 -3.76 25.06
C THR A 384 -2.98 -3.44 24.45
N GLN A 385 -2.71 -3.87 23.23
CA GLN A 385 -1.37 -3.77 22.62
C GLN A 385 -1.07 -2.42 21.94
N GLN A 386 -2.08 -1.71 21.44
CA GLN A 386 -1.88 -0.44 20.71
C GLN A 386 -2.54 0.71 21.43
N VAL A 387 -3.84 0.57 21.66
CA VAL A 387 -4.66 1.73 21.98
C VAL A 387 -4.39 2.21 23.39
N LYS A 388 -4.13 1.29 24.32
CA LYS A 388 -3.81 1.60 25.72
C LYS A 388 -2.61 2.53 25.87
N GLY A 389 -1.51 2.28 25.17
CA GLY A 389 -0.33 3.13 25.22
C GLY A 389 -0.61 4.55 24.72
N HIS A 390 -1.33 4.68 23.59
CA HIS A 390 -1.69 5.99 23.05
C HIS A 390 -2.73 6.72 23.91
N VAL A 391 -3.61 5.99 24.62
CA VAL A 391 -4.51 6.56 25.61
C VAL A 391 -3.71 7.12 26.78
N GLU A 392 -2.78 6.35 27.34
CA GLU A 392 -1.92 6.80 28.45
C GLU A 392 -1.10 8.04 28.06
N ASP A 393 -0.50 8.07 26.87
CA ASP A 393 0.23 9.22 26.35
C ASP A 393 -0.67 10.45 26.21
N ALA A 394 -1.89 10.28 25.66
CA ALA A 394 -2.86 11.37 25.49
C ALA A 394 -3.40 11.94 26.82
N LEU A 395 -3.29 11.14 27.89
CA LEU A 395 -3.69 11.48 29.25
C LEU A 395 -2.53 12.02 30.10
N SER A 396 -1.27 11.71 29.76
CA SER A 396 -0.08 12.21 30.45
C SER A 396 -0.01 13.75 30.35
N GLY A 397 -0.13 14.44 31.49
CA GLY A 397 -0.10 15.91 31.57
C GLY A 397 -1.42 16.61 31.89
N LYS A 398 -2.51 15.89 32.19
CA LYS A 398 -3.77 16.47 32.69
C LYS A 398 -3.98 16.05 34.15
N GLY A 399 -4.14 17.04 35.05
CA GLY A 399 -4.20 16.85 36.51
C GLY A 399 -5.34 15.94 36.99
N GLU A 400 -5.31 15.59 38.29
CA GLU A 400 -6.30 14.73 38.96
C GLU A 400 -7.73 15.11 38.54
N VAL A 401 -8.44 14.11 38.01
CA VAL A 401 -9.77 14.29 37.43
C VAL A 401 -10.81 13.73 38.40
N ASP A 402 -11.89 14.49 38.63
CA ASP A 402 -13.07 14.00 39.34
C ASP A 402 -13.61 12.70 38.72
N GLN A 403 -14.03 11.78 39.57
CA GLN A 403 -14.56 10.47 39.17
C GLN A 403 -15.79 10.63 38.26
N VAL A 404 -15.63 10.28 36.99
CA VAL A 404 -16.78 9.97 36.12
C VAL A 404 -17.34 8.64 36.60
N LYS A 405 -18.61 8.61 37.02
CA LYS A 405 -19.24 7.37 37.46
C LYS A 405 -19.46 6.47 36.24
N VAL A 406 -18.83 5.29 36.25
CA VAL A 406 -18.95 4.28 35.19
C VAL A 406 -20.41 3.91 34.92
N ASP A 407 -21.26 3.93 35.96
CA ASP A 407 -22.69 3.64 35.85
C ASP A 407 -23.46 4.63 34.96
N ASP A 408 -23.08 5.91 34.95
CA ASP A 408 -23.70 6.93 34.10
C ASP A 408 -23.39 6.65 32.61
N ILE A 409 -22.19 6.14 32.31
CA ILE A 409 -21.81 5.75 30.95
C ILE A 409 -22.50 4.44 30.55
N LYS A 410 -22.59 3.45 31.46
CA LYS A 410 -23.31 2.19 31.22
C LYS A 410 -24.80 2.44 30.92
N ALA A 411 -25.43 3.43 31.56
CA ALA A 411 -26.81 3.84 31.28
C ALA A 411 -26.98 4.43 29.86
N GLU A 412 -26.03 5.22 29.37
CA GLU A 412 -26.04 5.78 28.01
C GLU A 412 -25.89 4.67 26.95
N ILE A 413 -24.99 3.70 27.17
CA ILE A 413 -24.76 2.56 26.26
C ILE A 413 -26.01 1.68 26.12
N ARG A 414 -26.84 1.60 27.15
CA ARG A 414 -28.12 0.87 27.14
C ARG A 414 -29.24 1.61 26.40
N GLY A 415 -28.99 2.86 25.98
CA GLY A 415 -29.97 3.70 25.30
C GLY A 415 -31.08 4.18 26.24
N ASP A 416 -30.78 4.38 27.53
CA ASP A 416 -31.75 4.94 28.47
C ASP A 416 -32.05 6.40 28.09
N PRO A 417 -33.30 6.73 27.71
CA PRO A 417 -33.69 8.07 27.26
C PRO A 417 -33.54 9.14 28.35
N LYS A 418 -33.27 8.76 29.60
CA LYS A 418 -33.07 9.69 30.73
C LYS A 418 -31.60 10.05 30.96
N THR A 419 -30.66 9.43 30.25
CA THR A 419 -29.23 9.64 30.51
C THR A 419 -28.73 10.95 29.89
N PRO A 420 -27.91 11.75 30.59
CA PRO A 420 -27.40 13.00 30.06
C PRO A 420 -26.42 12.74 28.91
N THR A 421 -26.67 13.34 27.75
CA THR A 421 -25.82 13.25 26.56
C THR A 421 -24.33 13.46 26.92
N VAL A 422 -23.46 12.61 26.39
CA VAL A 422 -21.97 12.62 26.51
C VAL A 422 -21.35 14.03 26.45
N LEU A 423 -22.03 14.98 25.78
CA LEU A 423 -21.78 16.42 25.76
C LEU A 423 -21.58 17.11 27.12
N ARG A 424 -22.13 16.60 28.24
CA ARG A 424 -21.92 17.22 29.57
C ARG A 424 -20.52 17.00 30.15
N PHE A 425 -19.77 16.00 29.66
CA PHE A 425 -18.44 15.67 30.16
C PHE A 425 -17.30 16.45 29.48
N LYS A 426 -17.60 17.50 28.69
CA LYS A 426 -16.59 18.34 28.01
C LYS A 426 -15.52 18.91 28.94
N LYS A 427 -15.83 19.10 30.23
CA LYS A 427 -14.86 19.57 31.24
C LYS A 427 -13.89 18.49 31.73
N ASN A 428 -14.27 17.22 31.66
CA ASN A 428 -13.51 16.06 32.18
C ASN A 428 -13.18 15.05 31.09
N ARG A 429 -12.69 15.54 29.94
CA ARG A 429 -12.36 14.71 28.75
C ARG A 429 -11.45 13.52 29.07
N GLY A 430 -10.44 13.72 29.92
CA GLY A 430 -9.48 12.68 30.27
C GLY A 430 -10.11 11.50 31.03
N ALA A 431 -10.96 11.79 32.03
CA ALA A 431 -11.67 10.74 32.77
C ALA A 431 -12.73 10.05 31.93
N LEU A 432 -13.42 10.78 31.03
CA LEU A 432 -14.37 10.16 30.11
C LEU A 432 -13.67 9.19 29.15
N VAL A 433 -12.54 9.59 28.56
CA VAL A 433 -11.73 8.72 27.70
C VAL A 433 -11.30 7.48 28.50
N ARG A 434 -10.70 7.66 29.68
CA ARG A 434 -10.27 6.53 30.52
C ARG A 434 -11.42 5.57 30.84
N ALA A 435 -12.56 6.08 31.31
CA ALA A 435 -13.71 5.26 31.67
C ALA A 435 -14.30 4.50 30.47
N LEU A 436 -14.30 5.08 29.27
CA LEU A 436 -14.74 4.38 28.06
C LEU A 436 -13.78 3.28 27.61
N PHE A 437 -12.48 3.48 27.81
CA PHE A 437 -11.46 2.46 27.55
C PHE A 437 -11.50 1.33 28.59
N ASP A 438 -11.72 1.64 29.87
CA ASP A 438 -11.96 0.65 30.92
C ASP A 438 -13.22 -0.18 30.61
N LEU A 439 -14.28 0.46 30.11
CA LEU A 439 -15.49 -0.24 29.64
C LEU A 439 -15.23 -1.17 28.45
N LEU A 440 -14.32 -0.81 27.53
CA LEU A 440 -13.93 -1.72 26.45
C LEU A 440 -13.19 -2.96 26.99
N GLU A 441 -12.33 -2.79 28.00
CA GLU A 441 -11.66 -3.93 28.67
C GLU A 441 -12.69 -4.84 29.36
N GLU A 442 -13.68 -4.25 30.05
CA GLU A 442 -14.76 -4.95 30.77
C GLU A 442 -15.81 -5.60 29.86
N ALA A 443 -16.01 -5.11 28.63
CA ALA A 443 -17.12 -5.53 27.77
C ALA A 443 -17.13 -7.05 27.55
N GLY A 444 -18.21 -7.71 27.97
CA GLY A 444 -18.30 -9.17 27.97
C GLY A 444 -18.76 -9.76 26.64
N THR A 445 -19.31 -8.94 25.75
CA THR A 445 -19.93 -9.38 24.51
C THR A 445 -19.51 -8.50 23.32
N PHE A 446 -19.53 -9.07 22.12
CA PHE A 446 -19.23 -8.35 20.88
C PHE A 446 -20.14 -7.13 20.68
N GLY A 447 -21.45 -7.29 20.94
CA GLY A 447 -22.42 -6.21 20.79
C GLY A 447 -22.22 -5.06 21.77
N GLU A 448 -21.82 -5.34 23.01
CA GLU A 448 -21.45 -4.30 23.98
C GLU A 448 -20.19 -3.55 23.54
N TYR A 449 -19.14 -4.29 23.17
CA TYR A 449 -17.87 -3.73 22.70
C TYR A 449 -18.08 -2.82 21.47
N GLN A 450 -18.85 -3.28 20.49
CA GLN A 450 -19.19 -2.51 19.28
C GLN A 450 -19.94 -1.20 19.59
N LYS A 451 -20.88 -1.23 20.55
CA LYS A 451 -21.58 0.00 20.96
C LYS A 451 -20.63 1.01 21.59
N ILE A 452 -19.70 0.55 22.44
CA ILE A 452 -18.73 1.42 23.09
C ILE A 452 -17.77 2.04 22.06
N VAL A 453 -17.23 1.24 21.13
CA VAL A 453 -16.35 1.76 20.07
C VAL A 453 -17.07 2.79 19.19
N LYS A 454 -18.31 2.51 18.78
CA LYS A 454 -19.12 3.48 18.02
C LYS A 454 -19.39 4.75 18.82
N LEU A 455 -19.63 4.64 20.12
CA LEU A 455 -19.83 5.80 21.00
C LEU A 455 -18.57 6.67 21.06
N ILE A 456 -17.39 6.06 21.18
CA ILE A 456 -16.10 6.76 21.16
C ILE A 456 -15.90 7.45 19.80
N GLY A 457 -16.06 6.72 18.69
CA GLY A 457 -15.87 7.22 17.33
C GLY A 457 -16.81 8.37 16.97
N ALA A 458 -18.10 8.26 17.33
CA ALA A 458 -19.09 9.32 17.09
C ALA A 458 -18.84 10.60 17.89
N ASN A 459 -18.01 10.54 18.93
CA ASN A 459 -17.71 11.65 19.83
C ASN A 459 -16.22 12.05 19.82
N ASP A 460 -15.47 11.63 18.80
CA ASP A 460 -14.01 11.82 18.71
C ASP A 460 -13.57 13.29 18.94
N GLY A 461 -14.24 14.26 18.30
CA GLY A 461 -13.96 15.68 18.44
C GLY A 461 -14.37 16.25 19.81
N ALA A 462 -15.40 15.70 20.45
CA ALA A 462 -15.81 16.09 21.79
C ALA A 462 -14.84 15.59 22.87
N MET A 463 -14.28 14.40 22.66
CA MET A 463 -13.26 13.76 23.50
C MET A 463 -11.85 14.32 23.25
N GLY A 464 -11.64 14.99 22.11
CA GLY A 464 -10.33 15.51 21.72
C GLY A 464 -9.38 14.41 21.25
N LEU A 465 -9.92 13.33 20.68
CA LEU A 465 -9.11 12.28 20.05
C LEU A 465 -8.42 12.88 18.83
N SER A 466 -7.10 12.75 18.75
CA SER A 466 -6.29 13.27 17.65
C SER A 466 -5.10 12.36 17.37
N GLY A 467 -4.49 12.53 16.20
CA GLY A 467 -3.34 11.73 15.79
C GLY A 467 -3.65 10.23 15.77
N GLN A 468 -2.72 9.44 16.32
CA GLN A 468 -2.76 7.98 16.28
C GLN A 468 -3.98 7.39 17.00
N LEU A 469 -4.40 7.97 18.13
CA LEU A 469 -5.53 7.46 18.90
C LEU A 469 -6.86 7.51 18.13
N LYS A 470 -7.03 8.51 17.25
CA LYS A 470 -8.21 8.60 16.37
C LYS A 470 -8.20 7.50 15.30
N GLU A 471 -7.04 7.24 14.70
CA GLU A 471 -6.89 6.14 13.72
C GLU A 471 -7.07 4.77 14.37
N ASP A 472 -6.62 4.60 15.62
CA ASP A 472 -6.80 3.36 16.38
C ASP A 472 -8.27 3.07 16.66
N VAL A 473 -9.05 4.07 17.10
CA VAL A 473 -10.50 3.92 17.33
C VAL A 473 -11.22 3.60 16.02
N LYS A 474 -10.85 4.25 14.92
CA LYS A 474 -11.38 3.95 13.59
C LYS A 474 -11.05 2.50 13.19
N THR A 475 -9.82 2.07 13.43
CA THR A 475 -9.39 0.68 13.15
C THR A 475 -10.16 -0.33 13.99
N LEU A 476 -10.44 -0.02 15.27
CA LEU A 476 -11.33 -0.81 16.11
C LEU A 476 -12.75 -0.87 15.55
N ASP A 477 -13.31 0.25 15.06
CA ASP A 477 -14.64 0.24 14.44
C ASP A 477 -14.65 -0.59 13.15
N ASP A 478 -13.64 -0.41 12.29
CA ASP A 478 -13.46 -1.17 11.05
C ASP A 478 -13.28 -2.68 11.31
N LEU A 479 -12.63 -3.07 12.42
CA LEU A 479 -12.57 -4.45 12.91
C LEU A 479 -13.94 -5.03 13.26
N LEU A 480 -14.81 -4.20 13.82
CA LEU A 480 -16.13 -4.59 14.31
C LEU A 480 -17.21 -4.46 13.24
N GLN A 481 -16.93 -3.77 12.13
CA GLN A 481 -17.78 -3.76 10.93
C GLN A 481 -17.60 -5.06 10.15
N TYR A 482 -18.08 -6.16 10.74
CA TYR A 482 -18.22 -7.45 10.05
C TYR A 482 -19.12 -7.26 8.83
N LYS A 483 -18.53 -7.27 7.64
CA LYS A 483 -19.28 -7.52 6.41
C LYS A 483 -19.18 -9.00 6.13
N GLU A 484 -20.31 -9.67 6.25
CA GLU A 484 -20.50 -11.06 5.86
C GLU A 484 -20.35 -11.17 4.33
N SER A 485 -19.12 -11.08 3.82
CA SER A 485 -18.82 -11.63 2.50
C SER A 485 -18.25 -13.02 2.73
N SER A 486 -19.14 -13.99 2.70
CA SER A 486 -18.92 -15.44 2.70
C SER A 486 -18.10 -15.93 1.49
N SER A 487 -17.05 -15.23 1.10
CA SER A 487 -16.24 -15.67 -0.03
C SER A 487 -15.38 -16.84 0.41
N GLU A 488 -15.83 -18.04 0.03
CA GLU A 488 -14.97 -19.20 -0.17
C GLU A 488 -13.67 -18.79 -0.85
N GLY A 489 -12.58 -19.48 -0.53
CA GLY A 489 -11.27 -19.17 -1.08
C GLY A 489 -10.31 -20.34 -0.99
N ILE A 490 -9.09 -20.09 -1.45
CA ILE A 490 -7.93 -20.95 -1.20
C ILE A 490 -7.01 -20.17 -0.25
N ILE A 491 -6.74 -20.74 0.92
CA ILE A 491 -5.74 -20.19 1.84
C ILE A 491 -4.41 -20.82 1.49
N PHE A 492 -3.41 -19.98 1.25
CA PHE A 492 -2.03 -20.40 1.03
C PHE A 492 -1.12 -19.69 2.03
N THR A 493 -0.42 -20.47 2.85
CA THR A 493 0.56 -19.96 3.80
C THR A 493 1.93 -20.53 3.48
N THR A 494 2.97 -19.69 3.55
CA THR A 494 4.36 -20.11 3.31
C THR A 494 5.33 -19.35 4.20
N THR A 495 6.42 -20.02 4.58
CA THR A 495 7.64 -19.32 4.98
C THR A 495 8.47 -18.99 3.74
N THR A 496 9.22 -17.90 3.79
CA THR A 496 10.12 -17.52 2.69
C THR A 496 11.28 -16.68 3.18
N ASP A 497 12.41 -16.84 2.51
CA ASP A 497 13.63 -16.05 2.61
C ASP A 497 13.99 -15.36 1.29
N ASP A 498 13.03 -15.26 0.36
CA ASP A 498 13.23 -14.59 -0.91
C ASP A 498 13.66 -13.13 -0.71
N PRO A 499 14.77 -12.69 -1.33
CA PRO A 499 15.34 -11.36 -1.08
C PRO A 499 14.39 -10.25 -1.51
N LYS A 500 13.63 -10.43 -2.59
CA LYS A 500 12.70 -9.40 -3.07
C LYS A 500 11.53 -9.26 -2.10
N LEU A 501 10.93 -10.37 -1.67
CA LEU A 501 9.83 -10.32 -0.70
C LEU A 501 10.28 -9.73 0.63
N LEU A 502 11.49 -10.06 1.10
CA LEU A 502 12.07 -9.47 2.31
C LEU A 502 12.28 -7.95 2.20
N LEU A 503 12.71 -7.44 1.04
CA LEU A 503 12.76 -5.99 0.80
C LEU A 503 11.37 -5.34 0.66
N MET A 504 10.37 -6.12 0.24
CA MET A 504 8.98 -5.68 0.10
C MET A 504 8.16 -5.89 1.36
N THR A 505 8.76 -6.31 2.48
CA THR A 505 8.08 -6.70 3.72
C THR A 505 6.93 -5.77 4.16
N GLY A 506 7.06 -4.45 4.01
CA GLY A 506 5.99 -3.47 4.33
C GLY A 506 5.01 -3.11 3.20
N ASP A 507 5.17 -3.68 2.00
CA ASP A 507 4.27 -3.54 0.84
C ASP A 507 3.53 -4.84 0.49
N LEU A 508 3.89 -5.95 1.13
CA LEU A 508 3.23 -7.26 0.97
C LEU A 508 1.82 -7.31 1.56
N VAL A 509 1.44 -6.34 2.40
CA VAL A 509 0.15 -6.27 3.10
C VAL A 509 -0.52 -4.91 2.82
N ASP A 510 -1.84 -4.87 2.87
CA ASP A 510 -2.61 -3.63 2.65
C ASP A 510 -2.77 -2.80 3.93
N THR A 511 -1.64 -2.46 4.55
CA THR A 511 -1.60 -1.67 5.79
C THR A 511 -0.43 -0.70 5.74
N SER A 512 -0.56 0.46 6.39
CA SER A 512 0.57 1.38 6.54
C SER A 512 1.69 0.70 7.34
N SER A 513 2.90 0.69 6.79
CA SER A 513 4.06 0.10 7.44
C SER A 513 5.25 1.05 7.36
N CYS A 514 5.93 1.23 8.49
CA CYS A 514 7.20 1.97 8.55
C CYS A 514 8.31 1.31 7.71
N GLN A 515 8.11 0.04 7.33
CA GLN A 515 8.99 -0.77 6.48
C GLN A 515 8.51 -0.82 5.02
N ASN A 516 7.50 -0.03 4.62
CA ASN A 516 7.13 0.07 3.21
C ASN A 516 8.29 0.70 2.43
N TYR A 517 8.86 -0.02 1.46
CA TYR A 517 10.06 0.44 0.76
C TYR A 517 9.85 1.79 0.03
N ARG A 518 8.61 2.11 -0.36
CA ARG A 518 8.26 3.37 -1.05
C ARG A 518 8.10 4.54 -0.08
N THR A 519 7.35 4.36 0.99
CA THR A 519 6.88 5.47 1.86
C THR A 519 7.36 5.37 3.32
N GLY A 520 7.88 4.22 3.74
CA GLY A 520 8.22 3.92 5.13
C GLY A 520 9.38 4.73 5.68
N THR A 521 9.36 5.00 6.98
CA THR A 521 10.36 5.80 7.71
C THR A 521 11.53 4.99 8.24
N HIS A 522 11.45 3.65 8.26
CA HIS A 522 12.46 2.74 8.82
C HIS A 522 13.08 1.83 7.76
N ILE A 523 13.03 2.23 6.48
CA ILE A 523 13.48 1.40 5.36
C ILE A 523 14.97 1.05 5.37
N GLY A 524 15.82 1.80 6.10
CA GLY A 524 17.23 1.46 6.28
C GLY A 524 17.47 0.12 7.01
N THR A 525 16.43 -0.47 7.60
CA THR A 525 16.50 -1.78 8.26
C THR A 525 16.09 -2.96 7.35
N LEU A 526 15.49 -2.68 6.18
CA LEU A 526 15.04 -3.71 5.24
C LEU A 526 16.18 -4.64 4.79
N PRO A 527 17.41 -4.16 4.48
CA PRO A 527 18.48 -5.07 4.12
C PRO A 527 18.83 -6.05 5.25
N GLY A 528 18.62 -5.67 6.53
CA GLY A 528 18.75 -6.57 7.67
C GLY A 528 17.82 -7.78 7.58
N TYR A 529 16.54 -7.59 7.21
CA TYR A 529 15.64 -8.72 6.97
C TYR A 529 16.14 -9.65 5.86
N VAL A 530 16.77 -9.09 4.84
CA VAL A 530 17.30 -9.85 3.70
C VAL A 530 18.50 -10.68 4.11
N ILE A 531 19.53 -10.06 4.69
CA ILE A 531 20.84 -10.67 4.88
C ILE A 531 20.98 -11.39 6.21
N ASP A 532 20.20 -11.05 7.24
CA ASP A 532 20.31 -11.74 8.53
C ASP A 532 19.84 -13.19 8.40
N ALA A 533 20.69 -14.12 8.84
CA ALA A 533 20.49 -15.56 8.70
C ALA A 533 19.37 -16.07 9.60
N ASP A 534 19.04 -15.34 10.68
CA ASP A 534 18.03 -15.65 11.68
C ASP A 534 16.66 -15.02 11.37
N VAL A 535 16.45 -14.52 10.15
CA VAL A 535 15.18 -13.89 9.73
C VAL A 535 14.54 -14.60 8.54
N LYS A 536 13.24 -14.90 8.67
CA LYS A 536 12.35 -15.31 7.57
C LYS A 536 11.03 -14.53 7.60
N LEU A 537 10.26 -14.58 6.52
CA LEU A 537 8.86 -14.17 6.51
C LEU A 537 7.95 -15.39 6.65
N LEU A 538 6.78 -15.16 7.24
CA LEU A 538 5.63 -16.05 7.22
C LEU A 538 4.47 -15.26 6.62
N LEU A 539 4.03 -15.67 5.42
CA LEU A 539 3.04 -14.96 4.61
C LEU A 539 1.81 -15.84 4.43
N THR A 540 0.62 -15.27 4.62
CA THR A 540 -0.65 -15.95 4.36
C THR A 540 -1.50 -15.15 3.40
N TYR A 541 -1.95 -15.82 2.37
CA TYR A 541 -2.77 -15.29 1.28
C TYR A 541 -4.14 -15.95 1.32
N LEU A 542 -5.16 -15.18 0.95
CA LEU A 542 -6.48 -15.70 0.60
C LEU A 542 -6.71 -15.39 -0.87
N VAL A 543 -6.77 -16.45 -1.67
CA VAL A 543 -7.00 -16.37 -3.10
C VAL A 543 -8.49 -16.61 -3.37
N ARG A 544 -9.09 -15.72 -4.14
CA ARG A 544 -10.51 -15.71 -4.49
C ARG A 544 -10.70 -15.93 -5.98
N GLU A 545 -11.95 -16.13 -6.39
CA GLU A 545 -12.31 -16.31 -7.80
C GLU A 545 -11.79 -15.17 -8.71
N ASN A 546 -11.87 -13.93 -8.24
CA ASN A 546 -11.44 -12.75 -9.01
C ASN A 546 -9.92 -12.63 -9.19
N ASP A 547 -9.13 -13.45 -8.50
CA ASP A 547 -7.67 -13.51 -8.68
C ASP A 547 -7.27 -14.41 -9.87
N PHE A 548 -8.23 -15.14 -10.46
CA PHE A 548 -8.03 -16.01 -11.61
C PHE A 548 -8.50 -15.36 -12.91
N VAL A 549 -7.98 -15.85 -14.04
CA VAL A 549 -8.41 -15.44 -15.38
C VAL A 549 -9.90 -15.76 -15.62
N SER A 550 -10.41 -16.83 -15.00
CA SER A 550 -11.81 -17.21 -15.10
C SER A 550 -12.31 -18.01 -13.90
N ALA A 551 -13.62 -17.97 -13.66
CA ALA A 551 -14.31 -18.80 -12.66
C ALA A 551 -14.08 -20.31 -12.83
N ALA A 552 -13.95 -20.78 -14.08
CA ALA A 552 -13.69 -22.19 -14.39
C ALA A 552 -12.30 -22.63 -13.93
N GLU A 553 -11.31 -21.76 -14.10
CA GLU A 553 -9.94 -21.99 -13.65
C GLU A 553 -9.87 -22.02 -12.12
N TYR A 554 -10.54 -21.08 -11.43
CA TYR A 554 -10.68 -21.08 -9.98
C TYR A 554 -11.28 -22.40 -9.44
N LYS A 555 -12.40 -22.86 -10.01
CA LYS A 555 -13.04 -24.12 -9.61
C LYS A 555 -12.10 -25.32 -9.79
N ARG A 556 -11.31 -25.34 -10.87
CA ARG A 556 -10.31 -26.38 -11.13
C ARG A 556 -9.17 -26.32 -10.11
N ALA A 557 -8.69 -25.12 -9.77
CA ALA A 557 -7.68 -24.93 -8.72
C ALA A 557 -8.18 -25.42 -7.35
N LYS A 558 -9.41 -25.07 -6.95
CA LYS A 558 -10.02 -25.61 -5.71
C LYS A 558 -10.08 -27.14 -5.70
N ALA A 559 -10.51 -27.75 -6.81
CA ALA A 559 -10.58 -29.21 -6.92
C ALA A 559 -9.19 -29.87 -6.80
N LEU A 560 -8.17 -29.27 -7.41
CA LEU A 560 -6.78 -29.73 -7.29
C LEU A 560 -6.28 -29.65 -5.84
N VAL A 561 -6.51 -28.52 -5.15
CA VAL A 561 -6.17 -28.36 -3.73
C VAL A 561 -6.88 -29.41 -2.88
N ALA A 562 -8.20 -29.59 -3.07
CA ALA A 562 -8.98 -30.59 -2.34
C ALA A 562 -8.50 -32.03 -2.59
N SER A 563 -7.90 -32.30 -3.76
CA SER A 563 -7.29 -33.59 -4.07
C SER A 563 -5.86 -33.77 -3.53
N GLY A 564 -5.31 -32.77 -2.82
CA GLY A 564 -3.97 -32.82 -2.23
C GLY A 564 -2.84 -32.36 -3.17
N ALA A 565 -3.14 -31.56 -4.19
CA ALA A 565 -2.10 -31.01 -5.06
C ALA A 565 -1.10 -30.16 -4.27
N VAL A 566 0.20 -30.43 -4.46
CA VAL A 566 1.27 -29.66 -3.84
C VAL A 566 1.49 -28.37 -4.65
N PRO A 567 1.42 -27.19 -4.04
CA PRO A 567 1.64 -25.94 -4.75
C PRO A 567 3.12 -25.67 -4.98
N THR A 568 3.44 -24.98 -6.07
CA THR A 568 4.77 -24.40 -6.30
C THR A 568 4.67 -22.88 -6.19
N PHE A 569 5.45 -22.28 -5.29
CA PHE A 569 5.47 -20.85 -5.09
C PHE A 569 6.71 -20.20 -5.72
N ILE A 570 6.49 -19.29 -6.66
CA ILE A 570 7.54 -18.48 -7.29
C ILE A 570 7.59 -17.13 -6.57
N ALA A 571 8.32 -17.11 -5.46
CA ALA A 571 8.33 -16.02 -4.50
C ALA A 571 8.61 -14.64 -5.11
N ALA A 572 9.69 -14.50 -5.88
CA ALA A 572 10.07 -13.23 -6.50
C ALA A 572 8.99 -12.61 -7.41
N LYS A 573 8.13 -13.44 -8.02
CA LYS A 573 7.02 -12.99 -8.87
C LYS A 573 5.68 -12.95 -8.12
N GLN A 574 5.64 -13.43 -6.88
CA GLN A 574 4.42 -13.68 -6.11
C GLN A 574 3.42 -14.52 -6.91
N VAL A 575 3.90 -15.55 -7.59
CA VAL A 575 3.06 -16.43 -8.42
C VAL A 575 2.91 -17.77 -7.73
N LEU A 576 1.67 -18.26 -7.64
CA LEU A 576 1.36 -19.59 -7.15
C LEU A 576 0.95 -20.49 -8.30
N LYS A 577 1.51 -21.69 -8.34
CA LYS A 577 1.16 -22.73 -9.31
C LYS A 577 0.55 -23.91 -8.60
N ILE A 578 -0.64 -24.33 -9.04
CA ILE A 578 -1.37 -25.49 -8.52
C ILE A 578 -1.68 -26.40 -9.70
N GLY A 579 -0.95 -27.51 -9.82
CA GLY A 579 -0.99 -28.35 -11.01
C GLY A 579 -0.47 -27.61 -12.25
N ASP A 580 -1.32 -27.45 -13.26
CA ASP A 580 -1.04 -26.71 -14.49
C ASP A 580 -1.51 -25.24 -14.45
N ILE A 581 -2.20 -24.83 -13.39
CA ILE A 581 -2.76 -23.49 -13.22
C ILE A 581 -1.72 -22.59 -12.56
N GLU A 582 -1.50 -21.41 -13.14
CA GLU A 582 -0.57 -20.40 -12.63
C GLU A 582 -1.30 -19.06 -12.49
N PHE A 583 -1.20 -18.43 -11.33
CA PHE A 583 -1.84 -17.13 -11.07
C PHE A 583 -1.00 -16.28 -10.12
N SER A 584 -1.14 -14.97 -10.25
CA SER A 584 -0.50 -13.99 -9.37
C SER A 584 -1.25 -13.93 -8.05
N LEU A 585 -0.51 -13.95 -6.94
CA LEU A 585 -1.07 -13.76 -5.62
C LEU A 585 -1.42 -12.29 -5.39
N PRO A 586 -2.53 -12.01 -4.70
CA PRO A 586 -2.82 -10.68 -4.21
C PRO A 586 -1.83 -10.30 -3.09
N ARG A 587 -2.03 -9.13 -2.48
CA ARG A 587 -1.36 -8.81 -1.20
C ARG A 587 -1.68 -9.89 -0.17
N ALA A 588 -0.69 -10.23 0.65
CA ALA A 588 -0.88 -11.12 1.78
C ALA A 588 -1.89 -10.50 2.75
N TYR A 589 -2.77 -11.34 3.28
CA TYR A 589 -3.70 -10.95 4.35
C TYR A 589 -3.01 -10.88 5.69
N ARG A 590 -2.02 -11.75 5.90
CA ARG A 590 -1.24 -11.80 7.13
C ARG A 590 0.24 -11.94 6.81
N ARG A 591 1.06 -11.18 7.53
CA ARG A 591 2.52 -11.17 7.42
C ARG A 591 3.17 -11.10 8.80
N HIS A 592 3.92 -12.14 9.15
CA HIS A 592 4.84 -12.13 10.27
C HIS A 592 6.29 -12.15 9.80
N VAL A 593 7.17 -11.56 10.60
CA VAL A 593 8.61 -11.80 10.52
C VAL A 593 8.93 -12.85 11.56
N VAL A 594 9.56 -13.94 11.15
CA VAL A 594 10.02 -15.02 12.02
C VAL A 594 11.47 -14.73 12.40
N LYS A 595 11.77 -14.82 13.70
CA LYS A 595 13.09 -14.62 14.26
C LYS A 595 13.57 -15.88 14.96
N LEU A 596 14.81 -16.27 14.67
CA LEU A 596 15.54 -17.32 15.37
C LEU A 596 16.45 -16.69 16.42
N GLY A 597 16.58 -17.33 17.58
CA GLY A 597 17.49 -16.88 18.63
C GLY A 597 17.78 -17.96 19.65
N LYS A 598 18.49 -17.57 20.70
CA LYS A 598 18.81 -18.45 21.84
C LYS A 598 17.79 -18.27 22.95
N THR A 599 17.28 -19.36 23.50
CA THR A 599 16.53 -19.34 24.76
C THR A 599 17.45 -19.08 25.94
N GLU A 600 16.90 -18.84 27.13
CA GLU A 600 17.69 -18.76 28.37
C GLU A 600 18.57 -20.00 28.63
N LYS A 601 18.14 -21.16 28.13
CA LYS A 601 18.89 -22.43 28.24
C LYS A 601 19.96 -22.58 27.16
N GLY A 602 20.11 -21.60 26.27
CA GLY A 602 21.05 -21.61 25.14
C GLY A 602 20.60 -22.44 23.93
N SER A 603 19.44 -23.11 24.00
CA SER A 603 18.86 -23.85 22.87
C SER A 603 18.24 -22.92 21.84
N ALA A 604 17.97 -23.41 20.62
CA ALA A 604 17.21 -22.66 19.62
C ALA A 604 15.78 -22.37 20.08
N GLY A 605 15.32 -21.14 19.83
CA GLY A 605 13.93 -20.75 19.95
C GLY A 605 13.51 -19.89 18.76
N LEU A 606 12.22 -19.97 18.40
CA LEU A 606 11.61 -19.11 17.40
C LEU A 606 10.61 -18.15 18.04
N ALA A 607 10.60 -16.92 17.54
CA ALA A 607 9.61 -15.91 17.89
C ALA A 607 9.02 -15.29 16.62
N LEU A 608 7.76 -14.87 16.73
CA LEU A 608 7.08 -14.09 15.71
C LEU A 608 7.09 -12.63 16.12
N GLU A 609 7.54 -11.76 15.23
CA GLU A 609 7.21 -10.34 15.33
C GLU A 609 5.70 -10.16 15.19
N ARG A 610 5.24 -8.97 15.60
CA ARG A 610 3.86 -8.57 15.43
C ARG A 610 3.38 -8.78 13.99
N GLY A 611 2.25 -9.46 13.86
CA GLY A 611 1.62 -9.69 12.57
C GLY A 611 0.96 -8.42 12.06
N TYR A 612 1.16 -8.11 10.77
CA TYR A 612 0.26 -7.19 10.07
C TYR A 612 -0.86 -8.03 9.48
N ILE A 613 -2.10 -7.73 9.87
CA ILE A 613 -3.28 -8.56 9.61
C ILE A 613 -4.38 -7.68 9.05
N GLN A 614 -5.00 -8.12 7.96
CA GLN A 614 -6.20 -7.52 7.40
C GLN A 614 -7.47 -8.18 7.97
N ASN A 615 -8.54 -7.40 8.13
CA ASN A 615 -9.79 -7.92 8.68
C ASN A 615 -10.49 -8.77 7.62
N HIS A 616 -10.77 -10.03 7.95
CA HIS A 616 -11.40 -10.95 7.03
C HIS A 616 -12.18 -12.05 7.77
N PRO A 617 -13.34 -12.51 7.28
CA PRO A 617 -14.07 -13.63 7.89
C PRO A 617 -13.26 -14.93 8.01
N ALA A 618 -12.31 -15.15 7.09
CA ALA A 618 -11.42 -16.32 7.10
C ALA A 618 -10.21 -16.19 8.05
N GLU A 619 -10.12 -15.11 8.83
CA GLU A 619 -8.90 -14.79 9.57
C GLU A 619 -8.49 -15.86 10.59
N GLY A 620 -9.44 -16.45 11.33
CA GLY A 620 -9.12 -17.55 12.24
C GLY A 620 -8.59 -18.80 11.51
N ALA A 621 -9.05 -19.08 10.28
CA ALA A 621 -8.49 -20.17 9.47
C ALA A 621 -7.08 -19.84 8.96
N MET A 622 -6.85 -18.59 8.56
CA MET A 622 -5.53 -18.11 8.15
C MET A 622 -4.52 -18.12 9.30
N GLU A 623 -4.95 -17.77 10.52
CA GLU A 623 -4.16 -17.87 11.75
C GLU A 623 -3.78 -19.32 12.04
N GLU A 624 -4.75 -20.23 12.03
CA GLU A 624 -4.51 -21.65 12.28
C GLU A 624 -3.50 -22.22 11.27
N GLN A 625 -3.68 -21.95 9.98
CA GLN A 625 -2.74 -22.40 8.94
C GLN A 625 -1.35 -21.76 9.11
N ALA A 626 -1.27 -20.50 9.49
CA ALA A 626 0.01 -19.83 9.76
C ALA A 626 0.75 -20.43 10.95
N MET A 627 0.05 -20.74 12.04
CA MET A 627 0.64 -21.40 13.19
C MET A 627 1.07 -22.83 12.86
N ASP A 628 0.32 -23.57 12.04
CA ASP A 628 0.72 -24.91 11.59
C ASP A 628 2.03 -24.86 10.80
N VAL A 629 2.18 -23.91 9.87
CA VAL A 629 3.41 -23.74 9.08
C VAL A 629 4.57 -23.28 9.97
N PHE A 630 4.31 -22.38 10.93
CA PHE A 630 5.31 -21.93 11.90
C PHE A 630 5.81 -23.08 12.80
N GLU A 631 4.91 -23.91 13.32
CA GLU A 631 5.26 -25.09 14.11
C GLU A 631 6.00 -26.15 13.28
N THR A 632 5.64 -26.29 11.99
CA THR A 632 6.40 -27.16 11.08
C THR A 632 7.86 -26.69 10.94
N LEU A 633 8.08 -25.38 10.78
CA LEU A 633 9.42 -24.79 10.76
C LEU A 633 10.15 -24.99 12.10
N ALA A 634 9.46 -24.78 13.23
CA ALA A 634 10.04 -24.95 14.57
C ALA A 634 10.49 -26.40 14.80
N ASN A 635 9.63 -27.37 14.49
CA ASN A 635 9.92 -28.79 14.63
C ASN A 635 11.09 -29.21 13.74
N ALA A 636 11.11 -28.78 12.48
CA ALA A 636 12.19 -29.12 11.56
C ALA A 636 13.54 -28.50 11.95
N SER A 637 13.52 -27.33 12.59
CA SER A 637 14.73 -26.67 13.12
C SER A 637 15.08 -27.07 14.55
N GLY A 638 14.30 -27.96 15.19
CA GLY A 638 14.50 -28.34 16.60
C GLY A 638 14.37 -27.18 17.59
N ALA A 639 13.65 -26.12 17.21
CA ALA A 639 13.53 -24.90 17.99
C ALA A 639 12.24 -24.88 18.83
N SER A 640 12.31 -24.29 20.03
CA SER A 640 11.13 -24.10 20.88
C SER A 640 10.33 -22.86 20.49
N THR A 641 8.99 -22.93 20.58
CA THR A 641 8.09 -21.78 20.37
C THR A 641 7.54 -21.28 21.70
N GLY A 642 6.94 -20.07 21.73
CA GLY A 642 6.32 -19.49 22.93
C GLY A 642 7.29 -19.16 24.07
N VAL A 643 8.59 -19.05 23.79
CA VAL A 643 9.64 -18.75 24.76
C VAL A 643 10.29 -17.39 24.46
N GLU A 644 10.85 -16.74 25.47
CA GLU A 644 11.73 -15.58 25.24
C GLU A 644 13.01 -16.03 24.54
N ILE A 645 13.40 -15.29 23.50
CA ILE A 645 14.64 -15.51 22.77
C ILE A 645 15.53 -14.28 22.82
N THR A 646 16.84 -14.51 22.78
CA THR A 646 17.85 -13.49 22.48
C THR A 646 18.28 -13.69 21.02
N ALA A 647 17.87 -12.77 20.15
CA ALA A 647 18.28 -12.73 18.75
C ALA A 647 19.68 -12.12 18.63
N SER A 648 20.43 -12.56 17.62
CA SER A 648 21.80 -12.05 17.40
C SER A 648 21.76 -10.63 16.82
N GLY A 649 22.86 -9.90 16.97
CA GLY A 649 23.00 -8.60 16.31
C GLY A 649 22.92 -8.70 14.79
N SER A 650 22.41 -7.64 14.17
CA SER A 650 22.25 -7.58 12.70
C SER A 650 23.60 -7.47 12.00
N ARG A 651 23.68 -8.09 10.82
CA ARG A 651 24.76 -7.89 9.85
C ARG A 651 24.63 -6.56 9.13
N ASN A 652 23.42 -6.00 9.09
CA ASN A 652 23.15 -4.76 8.40
C ASN A 652 23.59 -3.53 9.22
N PRO A 653 24.31 -2.55 8.65
CA PRO A 653 24.75 -1.36 9.39
C PRO A 653 23.60 -0.53 9.99
N GLY A 654 22.46 -0.49 9.30
CA GLY A 654 21.23 0.15 9.74
C GLY A 654 20.46 -0.63 10.80
N GLY A 655 20.91 -1.86 11.10
CA GLY A 655 20.23 -2.81 11.95
C GLY A 655 19.09 -3.54 11.25
N VAL A 656 18.33 -4.29 12.04
CA VAL A 656 17.10 -4.98 11.66
C VAL A 656 15.96 -4.50 12.54
N TYR A 657 14.77 -4.32 11.98
CA TYR A 657 13.64 -3.79 12.76
C TYR A 657 12.93 -4.88 13.55
N SER A 658 12.55 -4.56 14.79
CA SER A 658 11.73 -5.41 15.66
C SER A 658 10.67 -4.56 16.36
N ASP A 659 9.40 -4.88 16.12
CA ASP A 659 8.30 -4.25 16.85
C ASP A 659 8.33 -4.69 18.32
N ALA A 660 8.57 -5.99 18.55
CA ALA A 660 8.59 -6.59 19.88
C ALA A 660 9.69 -6.01 20.80
N SER A 661 10.76 -5.48 20.21
CA SER A 661 11.90 -4.94 20.96
C SER A 661 12.05 -3.43 20.81
N GLY A 662 11.11 -2.73 20.19
CA GLY A 662 11.10 -1.27 20.11
C GLY A 662 12.04 -0.67 19.07
N GLY A 663 11.92 -1.10 17.81
CA GLY A 663 12.52 -0.44 16.64
C GLY A 663 13.76 -1.12 16.07
N SER A 664 14.70 -0.34 15.52
CA SER A 664 15.92 -0.87 14.88
C SER A 664 16.91 -1.47 15.89
N LYS A 665 17.47 -2.63 15.55
CA LYS A 665 18.41 -3.42 16.36
C LYS A 665 19.69 -3.72 15.59
N LYS A 666 20.80 -3.22 16.12
CA LYS A 666 22.16 -3.48 15.59
C LYS A 666 22.86 -4.58 16.38
N ASP A 667 22.71 -4.54 17.70
CA ASP A 667 23.27 -5.49 18.65
C ASP A 667 22.25 -6.56 19.04
N GLU A 668 22.66 -7.51 19.88
CA GLU A 668 21.77 -8.54 20.42
C GLU A 668 20.57 -7.93 21.13
N TYR A 669 19.42 -8.58 20.99
CA TYR A 669 18.17 -8.08 21.57
C TYR A 669 17.25 -9.22 21.97
N LYS A 670 16.46 -8.97 23.03
CA LYS A 670 15.48 -9.92 23.55
C LYS A 670 14.11 -9.66 22.95
N MET A 671 13.40 -10.72 22.63
CA MET A 671 11.98 -10.66 22.23
C MET A 671 11.22 -11.85 22.81
N LYS A 672 9.97 -11.62 23.20
CA LYS A 672 9.09 -12.69 23.67
C LYS A 672 8.46 -13.41 22.48
N GLY A 673 8.53 -14.73 22.49
CA GLY A 673 7.77 -15.56 21.55
C GLY A 673 6.27 -15.36 21.74
N VAL A 674 5.51 -15.48 20.65
CA VAL A 674 4.05 -15.49 20.71
C VAL A 674 3.62 -16.81 21.35
N GLU A 675 2.88 -16.73 22.46
CA GLU A 675 2.23 -17.91 23.02
C GLU A 675 1.10 -18.36 22.09
N LYS A 676 0.98 -19.67 21.87
CA LYS A 676 -0.12 -20.23 21.09
C LYS A 676 -1.45 -19.76 21.69
N PRO A 677 -2.37 -19.21 20.89
CA PRO A 677 -3.74 -18.98 21.35
C PRO A 677 -4.27 -20.32 21.88
N ARG A 678 -4.63 -20.38 23.18
CA ARG A 678 -5.22 -21.60 23.73
C ARG A 678 -6.51 -21.87 22.95
N LYS A 679 -6.57 -22.99 22.21
CA LYS A 679 -7.85 -23.47 21.68
C LYS A 679 -8.79 -23.58 22.88
N PRO A 680 -9.96 -22.92 22.90
CA PRO A 680 -10.95 -23.19 23.93
C PRO A 680 -11.22 -24.70 23.87
N LYS A 681 -11.02 -25.40 24.98
CA LYS A 681 -11.31 -26.83 25.02
C LYS A 681 -12.79 -26.99 24.71
N SER A 682 -13.12 -27.77 23.69
CA SER A 682 -14.51 -28.10 23.34
C SER A 682 -15.28 -28.78 24.48
N ASP A 683 -14.56 -29.24 25.51
CA ASP A 683 -15.07 -30.05 26.61
C ASP A 683 -14.98 -29.36 27.98
N ASP A 684 -14.55 -28.09 28.06
CA ASP A 684 -14.67 -27.34 29.31
C ASP A 684 -16.17 -27.05 29.54
N PRO A 685 -16.79 -27.59 30.61
CA PRO A 685 -18.19 -27.32 30.89
C PRO A 685 -18.37 -25.80 31.06
N PRO A 686 -19.51 -25.23 30.60
CA PRO A 686 -19.76 -23.81 30.73
C PRO A 686 -19.55 -23.40 32.20
N PRO A 687 -18.92 -22.24 32.47
CA PRO A 687 -18.69 -21.77 33.82
C PRO A 687 -20.02 -21.80 34.57
N SER A 688 -20.01 -22.49 35.73
CA SER A 688 -21.21 -22.61 36.54
C SER A 688 -21.75 -21.20 36.84
N PRO A 689 -23.06 -20.96 36.66
CA PRO A 689 -23.63 -19.65 36.93
C PRO A 689 -23.28 -19.24 38.38
N PRO A 690 -22.94 -17.96 38.61
CA PRO A 690 -22.63 -17.49 39.95
C PRO A 690 -23.81 -17.83 40.89
N PRO A 691 -23.53 -18.26 42.14
CA PRO A 691 -24.59 -18.57 43.09
C PRO A 691 -25.48 -17.34 43.26
N PRO A 692 -26.80 -17.51 43.38
CA PRO A 692 -27.72 -16.40 43.56
C PRO A 692 -27.32 -15.59 44.80
N PRO A 693 -27.45 -14.25 44.76
CA PRO A 693 -27.07 -13.40 45.87
C PRO A 693 -27.82 -13.84 47.13
N VAL A 694 -27.06 -14.09 48.20
CA VAL A 694 -27.60 -14.38 49.53
C VAL A 694 -28.43 -13.17 49.96
N ALA A 695 -29.71 -13.41 50.26
CA ALA A 695 -30.61 -12.37 50.73
C ALA A 695 -30.02 -11.70 51.99
N PRO A 696 -30.05 -10.36 52.09
CA PRO A 696 -29.53 -9.66 53.25
C PRO A 696 -30.33 -10.07 54.50
N SER A 697 -29.62 -10.58 55.51
CA SER A 697 -30.14 -10.84 56.84
C SER A 697 -30.63 -9.54 57.49
N ASP A 698 -31.81 -9.59 58.09
CA ASP A 698 -32.49 -8.46 58.72
C ASP A 698 -31.59 -7.67 59.71
N PRO A 699 -31.72 -6.34 59.76
CA PRO A 699 -30.92 -5.51 60.65
C PRO A 699 -31.37 -5.66 62.11
N THR A 700 -30.41 -6.04 62.96
CA THR A 700 -30.50 -5.99 64.43
C THR A 700 -30.85 -4.56 64.89
N PRO A 701 -31.78 -4.38 65.86
CA PRO A 701 -32.17 -3.04 66.31
C PRO A 701 -31.05 -2.35 67.11
N PRO A 702 -31.01 -1.00 67.13
CA PRO A 702 -29.89 -0.24 67.67
C PRO A 702 -29.84 -0.28 69.21
N ALA A 703 -28.65 -0.48 69.74
CA ALA A 703 -28.34 -0.40 71.16
C ALA A 703 -28.45 1.05 71.66
N GLU A 704 -29.15 1.21 72.78
CA GLU A 704 -29.36 2.47 73.50
C GLU A 704 -28.04 3.15 73.89
N ALA A 705 -27.97 4.45 73.62
CA ALA A 705 -26.92 5.32 74.14
C ALA A 705 -27.08 5.50 75.66
N ARG A 706 -26.03 5.18 76.42
CA ARG A 706 -25.88 5.67 77.81
C ARG A 706 -24.64 6.55 77.94
N HIS A 707 -24.90 7.73 78.46
CA HIS A 707 -23.96 8.80 78.81
C HIS A 707 -22.87 8.34 79.79
N PRO A 708 -21.63 8.86 79.67
CA PRO A 708 -20.63 8.76 80.71
C PRO A 708 -20.70 9.95 81.66
N SER A 709 -21.18 9.73 82.88
CA SER A 709 -20.81 10.55 84.05
C SER A 709 -20.27 9.65 85.15
N GLU A 710 -18.97 9.81 85.37
CA GLU A 710 -18.24 9.65 86.65
C GLU A 710 -17.87 8.24 87.17
N ARG A 711 -16.67 7.84 86.72
CA ARG A 711 -15.51 7.31 87.47
C ARG A 711 -15.79 6.35 88.65
N GLN A 712 -15.66 5.06 88.37
CA GLN A 712 -14.64 4.14 88.91
C GLN A 712 -14.73 2.78 88.22
#